data_AF-A0A967DCM3-F1
#
_entry.id   AF-A0A967DCM3-F1
#
_cell.length_a   1.000
_cell.length_b   1.000
_cell.length_c   1.000
_cell.angle_alpha   90.00
_cell.angle_beta   90.00
_cell.angle_gamma   90.00
#
_symmetry.space_group_name_H-M   'P 1'
#
loop_
_entity.id
_entity.type
_entity.pdbx_description
1 polymer ?
#
loop_
_entity_poly.entity_id
_entity_poly.type
_entity_poly.pdbx_seq_one_letter_code
_entity_poly.pdbx_strand_id
1 'polypeptide(L)'
;MRHVFPDGGGPARRAVCGFQLRDSHTPGRTAGRTGCTGVSGVATRSTSPGAISMRTLSLALILAIGAHAEDVNPVTRVWRVNSQAAAIRNPALRAVLPEVHSVTLGEKAVLVESAGLALQPLSPLDVNAIKPAVGVRKFGFEFPLVPTKAAGSSVATPYGVVGAFVNGVPLYNVASAVSWRDQNLWHQDAVAGASISPLVQSLLAGNGRHSPLIGYALDGFPIYGPWGFDAAGGLRRFRSGHRLRPLVKRDVLPDGTSLGPSQEGPPVSALYPAGTFVEDYEFVPGAGDLDEHNGRLGKTPEYPQGTYAYFLATDAAGRMAYPYLVGGHYYGEVRREPPSQGQSATIQGPITLWTSPSPSAGQPEQLTFAITNSQGKRVRFPERVHEKPIHLLVVSKDLREFAHIHPELQPDDTFAVAHRFAHGGQYWLYADYTMPGQAQSISRFLLNLRGPERKPEALVPDTQLTKSGEGLQVRMIPPAAIRSGQDLSFRFEVADEESGAPVTDLEPYLGAWAHVMIVSGDGRRFIHAHPLDDAATPVAEDPWKHSHVVPGPSPSSVTTITGFDSPGLHRLWVQFQRGGKVIAIPFTFQVQKGRSARPLTPTADAIRVEVTRAGFSPARIAVPAGKLFRLAFERRDAENCASSVVFPELSLKKDLPAGTTTVVDLPALKTAELSFSCGMKMYRGAVVAR
;
A
#
# COMPACT_ATOMS: atom_id res chain seq x y z
N MET A 1 19.10 -24.15 -27.75
CA MET A 1 19.03 -24.63 -29.15
C MET A 1 19.20 -23.43 -30.09
N ARG A 2 19.53 -23.65 -31.37
CA ARG A 2 19.61 -22.61 -32.40
C ARG A 2 18.28 -22.48 -33.17
N HIS A 3 18.26 -21.51 -34.09
CA HIS A 3 17.31 -21.22 -35.17
C HIS A 3 16.34 -20.07 -34.90
N VAL A 4 16.02 -19.16 -35.82
CA VAL A 4 16.63 -18.56 -37.06
C VAL A 4 15.44 -17.86 -37.75
N PHE A 5 15.60 -16.61 -38.18
CA PHE A 5 14.60 -15.90 -39.00
C PHE A 5 14.73 -16.24 -40.49
N PRO A 6 13.64 -16.11 -41.26
CA PRO A 6 13.70 -15.80 -42.70
C PRO A 6 13.07 -14.43 -43.03
N ASP A 7 13.71 -13.69 -43.93
CA ASP A 7 13.17 -12.49 -44.58
C ASP A 7 12.43 -12.83 -45.89
N GLY A 8 11.61 -11.88 -46.38
CA GLY A 8 11.58 -11.58 -47.82
C GLY A 8 10.24 -11.59 -48.57
N GLY A 9 10.00 -10.53 -49.36
CA GLY A 9 9.21 -10.59 -50.60
C GLY A 9 7.81 -9.96 -50.62
N GLY A 10 7.60 -8.96 -51.50
CA GLY A 10 6.29 -8.55 -52.03
C GLY A 10 6.11 -9.05 -53.48
N PRO A 11 5.36 -8.36 -54.39
CA PRO A 11 4.64 -7.09 -54.21
C PRO A 11 3.22 -6.97 -54.87
N ALA A 12 2.58 -5.84 -54.58
CA ALA A 12 1.36 -5.20 -55.11
C ALA A 12 0.77 -5.53 -56.51
N ARG A 13 -0.56 -5.34 -56.68
CA ARG A 13 -1.18 -4.43 -57.69
C ARG A 13 -2.74 -4.31 -57.69
N ARG A 14 -3.24 -3.05 -57.73
CA ARG A 14 -4.53 -2.56 -58.33
C ARG A 14 -5.86 -3.12 -57.75
N ALA A 15 -7.05 -2.52 -57.96
CA ALA A 15 -7.46 -1.29 -58.68
C ALA A 15 -8.52 -0.51 -57.85
N VAL A 16 -8.50 0.82 -57.79
CA VAL A 16 -9.28 1.77 -58.63
C VAL A 16 -10.81 1.58 -58.59
N CYS A 17 -11.51 2.53 -57.95
CA CYS A 17 -12.69 3.19 -58.54
C CYS A 17 -12.95 4.54 -57.87
N GLY A 18 -13.50 5.51 -58.61
CA GLY A 18 -13.87 6.84 -58.10
C GLY A 18 -14.58 7.65 -59.18
N PHE A 19 -15.40 8.63 -58.79
CA PHE A 19 -16.08 9.54 -59.71
C PHE A 19 -16.19 10.95 -59.13
N GLN A 20 -16.38 11.95 -60.00
CA GLN A 20 -16.15 13.37 -59.69
C GLN A 20 -17.38 14.25 -59.89
N LEU A 21 -17.45 15.31 -59.05
CA LEU A 21 -17.78 16.72 -59.33
C LEU A 21 -19.01 17.10 -60.20
N ARG A 22 -19.64 18.22 -59.82
CA ARG A 22 -19.62 19.49 -60.59
C ARG A 22 -20.20 20.68 -59.79
N ASP A 23 -19.52 21.83 -59.87
CA ASP A 23 -19.97 23.16 -60.33
C ASP A 23 -21.22 23.84 -59.69
N SER A 24 -21.32 25.17 -59.50
CA SER A 24 -20.37 26.31 -59.63
C SER A 24 -20.93 27.65 -59.06
N HIS A 25 -20.09 28.71 -59.05
CA HIS A 25 -20.39 30.16 -59.03
C HIS A 25 -20.89 30.93 -57.76
N THR A 26 -20.06 31.92 -57.39
CA THR A 26 -20.30 33.19 -56.66
C THR A 26 -20.94 34.28 -57.58
N PRO A 27 -21.41 35.50 -57.17
CA PRO A 27 -20.95 36.34 -56.02
C PRO A 27 -22.02 37.25 -55.32
N GLY A 28 -21.62 38.10 -54.35
CA GLY A 28 -22.47 39.21 -53.84
C GLY A 28 -21.93 39.96 -52.60
N ARG A 29 -22.09 41.29 -52.52
CA ARG A 29 -21.45 42.23 -51.56
C ARG A 29 -22.46 42.93 -50.61
N THR A 30 -21.92 43.54 -49.53
CA THR A 30 -22.33 44.82 -48.85
C THR A 30 -23.48 44.95 -47.80
N ALA A 31 -23.23 45.89 -46.86
CA ALA A 31 -24.12 46.59 -45.90
C ALA A 31 -24.71 45.79 -44.70
N GLY A 32 -25.10 46.40 -43.56
CA GLY A 32 -25.07 47.81 -43.12
C GLY A 32 -25.47 48.01 -41.62
N ARG A 33 -25.27 49.20 -41.03
CA ARG A 33 -25.52 49.55 -39.60
C ARG A 33 -26.89 50.20 -39.33
N THR A 34 -27.43 50.06 -38.11
CA THR A 34 -28.20 51.05 -37.28
C THR A 34 -28.73 50.34 -36.02
N GLY A 35 -29.02 50.92 -34.82
CA GLY A 35 -28.82 52.23 -34.14
C GLY A 35 -28.93 51.98 -32.60
N CYS A 36 -28.36 52.74 -31.64
CA CYS A 36 -28.63 54.13 -31.20
C CYS A 36 -30.06 54.36 -30.61
N THR A 37 -30.32 55.01 -29.47
CA THR A 37 -29.52 55.73 -28.43
C THR A 37 -29.93 55.24 -27.00
N GLY A 38 -29.78 55.85 -25.81
CA GLY A 38 -29.25 57.13 -25.26
C GLY A 38 -29.46 57.11 -23.71
N VAL A 39 -28.54 57.49 -22.81
CA VAL A 39 -27.93 58.80 -22.43
C VAL A 39 -28.79 59.73 -21.53
N SER A 40 -28.37 59.90 -20.25
CA SER A 40 -28.33 61.16 -19.44
C SER A 40 -28.01 60.85 -17.95
N GLY A 41 -27.21 61.61 -17.18
CA GLY A 41 -26.28 62.70 -17.53
C GLY A 41 -25.80 63.54 -16.30
N VAL A 42 -24.86 64.49 -16.54
CA VAL A 42 -24.71 65.79 -15.81
C VAL A 42 -24.05 65.75 -14.39
N ALA A 43 -23.13 66.64 -13.93
CA ALA A 43 -22.68 67.99 -14.38
C ALA A 43 -21.21 68.39 -13.98
N THR A 44 -20.55 69.25 -14.80
CA THR A 44 -19.68 70.44 -14.47
C THR A 44 -18.50 70.38 -13.45
N ARG A 45 -17.40 71.17 -13.50
CA ARG A 45 -16.77 72.23 -14.36
C ARG A 45 -15.25 72.29 -14.01
N SER A 46 -14.27 72.59 -14.88
CA SER A 46 -13.84 73.91 -15.45
C SER A 46 -13.43 74.96 -14.37
N THR A 47 -12.30 75.70 -14.38
CA THR A 47 -11.34 76.23 -15.41
C THR A 47 -9.90 76.37 -14.83
N SER A 48 -8.77 76.22 -15.56
CA SER A 48 -8.01 77.18 -16.44
C SER A 48 -7.41 78.43 -15.74
N PRO A 49 -6.32 79.10 -16.20
CA PRO A 49 -5.43 78.92 -17.40
C PRO A 49 -3.98 78.47 -17.01
N GLY A 50 -2.92 78.36 -17.84
CA GLY A 50 -2.62 78.74 -19.24
C GLY A 50 -1.65 79.96 -19.30
N ALA A 51 -0.63 80.06 -20.16
CA ALA A 51 0.01 79.14 -21.13
C ALA A 51 1.39 79.72 -21.59
N ILE A 52 2.22 78.97 -22.35
CA ILE A 52 3.17 79.48 -23.39
C ILE A 52 3.78 78.32 -24.22
N SER A 53 4.35 78.63 -25.39
CA SER A 53 4.60 77.71 -26.51
C SER A 53 5.92 76.91 -26.50
N MET A 54 5.98 75.91 -27.38
CA MET A 54 7.11 75.05 -27.72
C MET A 54 8.43 75.80 -28.02
N ARG A 55 9.57 75.22 -27.62
CA ARG A 55 10.51 74.58 -28.57
C ARG A 55 11.58 73.70 -27.88
N THR A 56 11.78 72.51 -28.47
CA THR A 56 12.94 71.60 -28.41
C THR A 56 14.11 71.96 -27.49
N LEU A 57 14.39 71.10 -26.50
CA LEU A 57 15.76 70.80 -26.05
C LEU A 57 15.87 69.30 -25.71
N SER A 58 17.09 68.75 -25.76
CA SER A 58 17.33 67.30 -25.83
C SER A 58 17.35 66.57 -24.48
N LEU A 59 17.09 65.26 -24.55
CA LEU A 59 17.05 64.33 -23.42
C LEU A 59 18.41 64.15 -22.73
N ALA A 60 18.44 64.27 -21.40
CA ALA A 60 19.58 63.88 -20.56
C ALA A 60 19.08 63.32 -19.21
N LEU A 61 18.71 62.03 -19.19
CA LEU A 61 18.41 61.29 -17.96
C LEU A 61 19.38 60.11 -17.85
N ILE A 62 20.20 60.11 -16.80
CA ILE A 62 21.17 59.04 -16.54
C ILE A 62 20.43 57.84 -15.98
N LEU A 63 20.23 56.80 -16.80
CA LEU A 63 19.74 55.52 -16.31
C LEU A 63 20.89 54.74 -15.65
N ALA A 64 20.90 54.72 -14.31
CA ALA A 64 21.71 53.76 -13.57
C ALA A 64 21.07 52.36 -13.69
N ILE A 65 21.46 51.60 -14.72
CA ILE A 65 21.01 50.22 -14.90
C ILE A 65 21.75 49.34 -13.87
N GLY A 66 21.18 49.26 -12.67
CA GLY A 66 21.47 48.19 -11.73
C GLY A 66 20.96 46.87 -12.32
N ALA A 67 21.88 46.04 -12.80
CA ALA A 67 21.56 44.70 -13.29
C ALA A 67 21.18 43.79 -12.10
N HIS A 68 19.92 43.84 -11.69
CA HIS A 68 19.34 42.82 -10.83
C HIS A 68 19.37 41.49 -11.60
N ALA A 69 20.27 40.60 -11.21
CA ALA A 69 20.11 39.19 -11.53
C ALA A 69 18.83 38.72 -10.83
N GLU A 70 17.89 38.16 -11.59
CA GLU A 70 16.79 37.42 -11.00
C GLU A 70 17.36 36.24 -10.20
N ASP A 71 16.91 36.03 -8.97
CA ASP A 71 17.22 34.81 -8.19
C ASP A 71 16.50 33.62 -8.85
N VAL A 72 17.09 33.11 -9.93
CA VAL A 72 16.55 32.00 -10.70
C VAL A 72 16.59 30.74 -9.84
N ASN A 73 15.42 30.30 -9.42
CA ASN A 73 15.23 29.09 -8.63
C ASN A 73 15.94 27.87 -9.29
N PRO A 74 16.95 27.26 -8.62
CA PRO A 74 17.81 26.22 -9.21
C PRO A 74 17.05 25.04 -9.83
N VAL A 75 15.95 24.61 -9.21
CA VAL A 75 15.10 23.49 -9.70
C VAL A 75 14.54 23.72 -11.11
N THR A 76 14.59 24.94 -11.65
CA THR A 76 14.13 25.25 -13.01
C THR A 76 15.17 25.05 -14.11
N ARG A 77 16.47 24.95 -13.80
CA ARG A 77 17.56 24.95 -14.84
C ARG A 77 18.60 23.84 -14.74
N VAL A 78 18.61 23.06 -13.67
CA VAL A 78 19.67 22.07 -13.37
C VAL A 78 19.53 20.73 -14.11
N TRP A 79 18.40 20.50 -14.79
CA TRP A 79 18.08 19.25 -15.47
C TRP A 79 18.89 19.04 -16.76
N ARG A 80 19.49 17.84 -16.91
CA ARG A 80 20.22 17.43 -18.11
C ARG A 80 19.26 16.92 -19.18
N VAL A 81 18.68 17.86 -19.93
CA VAL A 81 17.84 17.57 -21.10
C VAL A 81 18.71 17.03 -22.24
N ASN A 82 18.31 15.89 -22.80
CA ASN A 82 18.98 15.29 -23.94
C ASN A 82 18.76 16.15 -25.20
N SER A 83 19.79 16.88 -25.61
CA SER A 83 19.72 17.88 -26.70
C SER A 83 19.36 17.30 -28.07
N GLN A 84 19.46 15.99 -28.26
CA GLN A 84 19.05 15.32 -29.51
C GLN A 84 17.58 14.88 -29.52
N ALA A 85 16.88 14.89 -28.37
CA ALA A 85 15.51 14.39 -28.24
C ALA A 85 14.50 15.09 -29.17
N ALA A 86 14.67 16.40 -29.38
CA ALA A 86 13.83 17.19 -30.28
C ALA A 86 14.00 16.81 -31.77
N ALA A 87 15.19 16.35 -32.17
CA ALA A 87 15.50 16.00 -33.56
C ALA A 87 14.91 14.64 -33.98
N ILE A 88 14.68 13.74 -33.02
CA ILE A 88 14.21 12.37 -33.28
C ILE A 88 12.71 12.38 -33.56
N ARG A 89 12.35 12.11 -34.83
CA ARG A 89 10.97 12.13 -35.34
C ARG A 89 10.16 10.85 -35.05
N ASN A 90 10.82 9.74 -34.73
CA ASN A 90 10.16 8.47 -34.41
C ASN A 90 9.74 8.47 -32.93
N PRO A 91 8.43 8.38 -32.59
CA PRO A 91 7.96 8.43 -31.20
C PRO A 91 8.48 7.28 -30.33
N ALA A 92 8.61 6.07 -30.88
CA ALA A 92 9.10 4.91 -30.14
C ALA A 92 10.59 5.05 -29.78
N LEU A 93 11.41 5.56 -30.71
CA LEU A 93 12.82 5.87 -30.43
C LEU A 93 12.96 7.03 -29.44
N ARG A 94 12.12 8.08 -29.56
CA ARG A 94 12.12 9.20 -28.61
C ARG A 94 11.80 8.75 -27.19
N ALA A 95 10.85 7.85 -27.02
CA ALA A 95 10.46 7.34 -25.70
C ALA A 95 11.54 6.45 -25.04
N VAL A 96 12.45 5.84 -25.81
CA VAL A 96 13.58 5.02 -25.29
C VAL A 96 14.79 5.89 -24.88
N LEU A 97 14.80 7.19 -25.19
CA LEU A 97 15.98 8.03 -24.99
C LEU A 97 16.44 8.08 -23.53
N PRO A 98 17.75 7.92 -23.26
CA PRO A 98 18.28 8.16 -21.93
C PRO A 98 18.21 9.64 -21.55
N GLU A 99 18.23 9.85 -20.24
CA GLU A 99 18.16 11.14 -19.55
C GLU A 99 16.83 11.92 -19.72
N VAL A 100 16.80 13.23 -19.44
CA VAL A 100 15.55 14.03 -19.42
C VAL A 100 15.06 14.32 -20.84
N HIS A 101 13.77 14.08 -21.09
CA HIS A 101 13.08 14.33 -22.35
C HIS A 101 12.51 15.74 -22.43
N SER A 102 11.90 16.22 -21.35
CA SER A 102 11.28 17.54 -21.27
C SER A 102 11.30 18.09 -19.84
N VAL A 103 11.28 19.42 -19.73
CA VAL A 103 11.14 20.17 -18.48
C VAL A 103 10.10 21.25 -18.73
N THR A 104 9.01 21.26 -17.96
CA THR A 104 7.91 22.22 -18.10
C THR A 104 7.71 22.96 -16.79
N LEU A 105 7.69 24.29 -16.84
CA LEU A 105 7.43 25.14 -15.69
C LEU A 105 5.91 25.32 -15.50
N GLY A 106 5.36 24.85 -14.38
CA GLY A 106 4.02 25.20 -13.92
C GLY A 106 4.05 26.35 -12.90
N GLU A 107 2.88 26.82 -12.45
CA GLU A 107 2.78 27.93 -11.50
C GLU A 107 3.50 27.70 -10.16
N LYS A 108 3.56 26.43 -9.71
CA LYS A 108 3.92 26.04 -8.34
C LYS A 108 4.96 24.92 -8.28
N ALA A 109 5.31 24.33 -9.43
CA ALA A 109 6.21 23.19 -9.53
C ALA A 109 6.85 23.11 -10.93
N VAL A 110 7.96 22.37 -11.02
CA VAL A 110 8.60 21.95 -12.27
C VAL A 110 8.19 20.52 -12.57
N LEU A 111 7.71 20.28 -13.80
CA LEU A 111 7.39 18.95 -14.32
C LEU A 111 8.57 18.44 -15.17
N VAL A 112 9.06 17.25 -14.87
CA VAL A 112 10.23 16.64 -15.54
C VAL A 112 9.85 15.28 -16.11
N GLU A 113 10.06 15.07 -17.41
CA GLU A 113 9.81 13.79 -18.07
C GLU A 113 11.11 13.08 -18.46
N SER A 114 11.18 11.75 -18.30
CA SER A 114 12.36 10.95 -18.67
C SER A 114 12.00 9.48 -18.95
N ALA A 115 12.85 8.75 -19.68
CA ALA A 115 12.79 7.28 -19.71
C ALA A 115 13.35 6.62 -18.44
N GLY A 116 14.06 7.38 -17.60
CA GLY A 116 14.72 6.90 -16.39
C GLY A 116 15.97 6.04 -16.64
N LEU A 117 16.59 6.17 -17.82
CA LEU A 117 17.80 5.44 -18.22
C LEU A 117 19.03 6.35 -18.13
N ALA A 118 20.08 5.87 -17.45
CA ALA A 118 21.34 6.59 -17.24
C ALA A 118 22.37 6.28 -18.35
N LEU A 119 23.13 7.28 -18.80
CA LEU A 119 24.37 7.05 -19.57
C LEU A 119 25.56 6.66 -18.67
N GLN A 120 25.53 7.06 -17.39
CA GLN A 120 26.46 6.63 -16.34
C GLN A 120 25.65 6.40 -15.05
N PRO A 121 25.50 5.17 -14.56
CA PRO A 121 24.70 4.90 -13.37
C PRO A 121 25.41 5.29 -12.07
N LEU A 122 24.61 5.72 -11.09
CA LEU A 122 24.99 6.00 -9.70
C LEU A 122 24.94 4.73 -8.81
N SER A 123 24.75 3.56 -9.41
CA SER A 123 24.69 2.24 -8.79
C SER A 123 25.63 2.09 -7.58
N PRO A 124 25.11 1.67 -6.41
CA PRO A 124 23.75 1.14 -6.17
C PRO A 124 22.65 2.20 -5.99
N LEU A 125 22.94 3.50 -6.06
CA LEU A 125 21.98 4.56 -5.67
C LEU A 125 20.83 4.79 -6.67
N ASP A 126 20.85 4.13 -7.83
CA ASP A 126 19.80 4.18 -8.87
C ASP A 126 19.19 2.80 -9.22
N VAL A 127 19.57 1.72 -8.51
CA VAL A 127 19.15 0.37 -8.89
C VAL A 127 17.93 -0.15 -8.12
N ASN A 128 16.94 -0.60 -8.87
CA ASN A 128 16.04 -1.68 -8.43
C ASN A 128 15.89 -2.63 -9.62
N ALA A 129 16.43 -3.84 -9.51
CA ALA A 129 16.85 -4.68 -10.64
C ALA A 129 15.71 -5.44 -11.35
N ILE A 130 14.71 -4.71 -11.85
CA ILE A 130 13.61 -5.27 -12.65
C ILE A 130 14.15 -5.78 -13.99
N LYS A 131 13.91 -7.06 -14.29
CA LYS A 131 14.48 -7.77 -15.45
C LYS A 131 14.13 -7.11 -16.80
N PRO A 132 14.97 -7.27 -17.85
CA PRO A 132 14.85 -6.51 -19.11
C PRO A 132 13.65 -6.82 -20.03
N ALA A 133 12.63 -7.54 -19.55
CA ALA A 133 11.48 -7.97 -20.35
C ALA A 133 10.36 -6.91 -20.47
N VAL A 134 10.47 -5.80 -19.73
CA VAL A 134 9.49 -4.69 -19.77
C VAL A 134 9.98 -3.65 -20.78
N GLY A 135 9.09 -3.27 -21.71
CA GLY A 135 9.38 -2.29 -22.76
C GLY A 135 9.53 -0.85 -22.28
N VAL A 136 9.39 0.08 -23.23
CA VAL A 136 9.69 1.51 -23.06
C VAL A 136 8.97 2.13 -21.87
N ARG A 137 9.71 2.74 -20.96
CA ARG A 137 9.19 3.41 -19.76
C ARG A 137 9.14 4.92 -19.97
N LYS A 138 8.16 5.58 -19.36
CA LYS A 138 8.12 7.04 -19.21
C LYS A 138 7.80 7.38 -17.76
N PHE A 139 8.68 8.14 -17.13
CA PHE A 139 8.48 8.76 -15.83
C PHE A 139 8.07 10.22 -16.02
N GLY A 140 7.23 10.71 -15.09
CA GLY A 140 6.95 12.12 -14.90
C GLY A 140 7.12 12.45 -13.42
N PHE A 141 7.86 13.51 -13.10
CA PHE A 141 8.10 13.98 -11.74
C PHE A 141 7.58 15.41 -11.58
N GLU A 142 6.95 15.71 -10.44
CA GLU A 142 6.61 17.08 -10.03
C GLU A 142 7.53 17.48 -8.85
N PHE A 143 8.26 18.57 -9.00
CA PHE A 143 9.11 19.14 -7.95
C PHE A 143 8.60 20.54 -7.57
N PRO A 144 8.15 20.77 -6.32
CA PRO A 144 7.74 22.09 -5.84
C PRO A 144 8.77 23.18 -6.14
N LEU A 145 8.31 24.35 -6.62
CA LEU A 145 9.19 25.51 -6.78
C LEU A 145 9.65 26.05 -5.42
N VAL A 146 8.74 26.12 -4.45
CA VAL A 146 9.04 26.53 -3.08
C VAL A 146 8.70 25.36 -2.17
N PRO A 147 9.66 24.49 -1.83
CA PRO A 147 9.42 23.36 -0.93
C PRO A 147 9.22 23.86 0.50
N THR A 148 8.19 23.35 1.16
CA THR A 148 7.79 23.68 2.53
C THR A 148 8.15 22.54 3.48
N LYS A 149 8.53 22.83 4.73
CA LYS A 149 8.67 21.79 5.77
C LYS A 149 7.29 21.21 6.10
N ALA A 150 7.18 19.90 6.30
CA ALA A 150 5.95 19.26 6.75
C ALA A 150 5.43 19.87 8.07
N ALA A 151 4.19 20.35 8.06
CA ALA A 151 3.55 21.03 9.19
C ALA A 151 2.94 20.09 10.27
N GLY A 152 3.23 18.78 10.20
CA GLY A 152 2.63 17.76 11.06
C GLY A 152 3.48 16.49 11.09
N SER A 153 2.83 15.31 11.11
CA SER A 153 3.52 14.02 11.01
C SER A 153 4.40 13.95 9.76
N SER A 154 5.64 13.47 9.91
CA SER A 154 6.60 13.29 8.83
C SER A 154 6.05 12.38 7.72
N VAL A 155 6.16 12.80 6.46
CA VAL A 155 5.63 12.03 5.32
C VAL A 155 6.57 10.87 5.02
N ALA A 156 6.12 9.63 5.19
CA ALA A 156 6.97 8.46 4.95
C ALA A 156 7.40 8.34 3.48
N THR A 157 8.59 7.80 3.23
CA THR A 157 9.03 7.50 1.87
C THR A 157 8.31 6.25 1.33
N PRO A 158 7.89 6.26 0.04
CA PRO A 158 7.41 5.04 -0.62
C PRO A 158 8.51 3.99 -0.72
N TYR A 159 8.16 2.71 -0.79
CA TYR A 159 9.09 1.61 -1.16
C TYR A 159 9.40 1.57 -2.67
N GLY A 160 9.51 2.74 -3.29
CA GLY A 160 9.63 2.94 -4.73
C GLY A 160 10.49 4.14 -5.04
N VAL A 161 10.06 4.98 -5.99
CA VAL A 161 10.78 6.22 -6.33
C VAL A 161 10.57 7.27 -5.23
N VAL A 162 11.68 7.84 -4.72
CA VAL A 162 11.69 8.90 -3.69
C VAL A 162 12.21 10.25 -4.20
N GLY A 163 12.69 10.30 -5.44
CA GLY A 163 13.19 11.51 -6.08
C GLY A 163 13.67 11.24 -7.51
N ALA A 164 14.37 12.20 -8.10
CA ALA A 164 15.13 11.98 -9.33
C ALA A 164 16.49 12.68 -9.27
N PHE A 165 17.50 12.04 -9.88
CA PHE A 165 18.77 12.69 -10.15
C PHE A 165 18.60 13.74 -11.26
N VAL A 166 19.51 14.71 -11.38
CA VAL A 166 19.41 15.81 -12.36
C VAL A 166 19.42 15.36 -13.83
N ASN A 167 19.76 14.10 -14.11
CA ASN A 167 19.60 13.47 -15.42
C ASN A 167 18.26 12.71 -15.60
N GLY A 168 17.28 12.86 -14.71
CA GLY A 168 15.96 12.23 -14.84
C GLY A 168 15.91 10.75 -14.46
N VAL A 169 17.02 10.18 -14.00
CA VAL A 169 17.07 8.82 -13.46
C VAL A 169 16.34 8.81 -12.10
N PRO A 170 15.38 7.89 -11.86
CA PRO A 170 14.68 7.83 -10.58
C PRO A 170 15.64 7.45 -9.45
N LEU A 171 15.56 8.18 -8.34
CA LEU A 171 16.15 7.78 -7.07
C LEU A 171 15.15 6.85 -6.36
N TYR A 172 15.58 5.66 -5.96
CA TYR A 172 14.76 4.70 -5.24
C TYR A 172 15.00 4.74 -3.73
N ASN A 173 13.99 4.31 -2.96
CA ASN A 173 14.18 3.91 -1.57
C ASN A 173 15.15 2.73 -1.49
N VAL A 174 16.04 2.76 -0.50
CA VAL A 174 17.06 1.72 -0.28
C VAL A 174 16.49 0.46 0.39
N ALA A 175 15.28 0.58 0.95
CA ALA A 175 14.47 -0.55 1.36
C ALA A 175 13.98 -1.33 0.11
N SER A 176 14.47 -2.56 -0.06
CA SER A 176 14.12 -3.45 -1.16
C SER A 176 12.61 -3.63 -1.30
N ALA A 177 12.12 -3.77 -2.53
CA ALA A 177 10.74 -4.17 -2.80
C ALA A 177 10.42 -5.59 -2.28
N VAL A 178 11.45 -6.38 -1.94
CA VAL A 178 11.33 -7.69 -1.31
C VAL A 178 11.61 -7.56 0.19
N SER A 179 10.73 -8.13 1.00
CA SER A 179 10.83 -8.18 2.46
C SER A 179 10.85 -9.61 2.98
N TRP A 180 11.31 -9.82 4.20
CA TRP A 180 11.23 -11.12 4.89
C TRP A 180 9.80 -11.65 4.85
N ARG A 181 9.65 -12.89 4.36
CA ARG A 181 8.36 -13.57 4.20
C ARG A 181 7.30 -12.78 3.42
N ASP A 182 7.72 -11.80 2.60
CA ASP A 182 6.85 -10.85 1.88
C ASP A 182 5.85 -10.09 2.79
N GLN A 183 6.18 -9.89 4.06
CA GLN A 183 5.26 -9.29 5.03
C GLN A 183 5.23 -7.75 5.01
N ASN A 184 6.11 -7.13 4.20
CA ASN A 184 6.25 -5.68 4.09
C ASN A 184 6.68 -5.02 5.42
N LEU A 185 7.49 -5.73 6.22
CA LEU A 185 7.89 -5.38 7.59
C LEU A 185 9.40 -5.33 7.85
N TRP A 186 10.15 -6.20 7.17
CA TRP A 186 11.61 -6.26 7.28
C TRP A 186 12.17 -6.24 5.86
N HIS A 187 12.52 -5.05 5.38
CA HIS A 187 12.97 -4.82 4.01
C HIS A 187 14.49 -4.90 3.94
N GLN A 188 15.01 -5.72 3.02
CA GLN A 188 16.46 -5.81 2.83
C GLN A 188 17.02 -4.45 2.44
N ASP A 189 18.15 -4.03 3.04
CA ASP A 189 18.92 -2.89 2.54
C ASP A 189 19.54 -3.28 1.19
N ALA A 190 19.02 -2.70 0.10
CA ALA A 190 19.44 -3.00 -1.28
C ALA A 190 20.79 -2.35 -1.64
N VAL A 191 21.31 -1.48 -0.79
CA VAL A 191 22.58 -0.76 -0.96
C VAL A 191 23.69 -1.37 -0.10
N ALA A 192 23.35 -1.98 1.04
CA ALA A 192 24.30 -2.65 1.93
C ALA A 192 25.15 -3.71 1.20
N GLY A 193 26.47 -3.52 1.21
CA GLY A 193 27.43 -4.44 0.60
C GLY A 193 27.53 -4.38 -0.93
N ALA A 194 26.75 -3.52 -1.61
CA ALA A 194 26.78 -3.40 -3.06
C ALA A 194 28.00 -2.60 -3.58
N SER A 195 28.48 -2.96 -4.77
CA SER A 195 29.62 -2.30 -5.43
C SER A 195 29.28 -0.88 -5.89
N ILE A 196 29.96 0.12 -5.32
CA ILE A 196 29.76 1.54 -5.65
C ILE A 196 30.40 1.95 -6.98
N SER A 197 29.68 2.69 -7.83
CA SER A 197 30.17 3.15 -9.14
C SER A 197 31.31 4.18 -9.02
N PRO A 198 32.16 4.36 -10.06
CA PRO A 198 33.25 5.35 -10.03
C PRO A 198 32.78 6.79 -9.80
N LEU A 199 31.54 7.12 -10.18
CA LEU A 199 30.93 8.43 -9.91
C LEU A 199 30.66 8.62 -8.41
N VAL A 200 30.15 7.59 -7.73
CA VAL A 200 29.95 7.58 -6.27
C VAL A 200 31.29 7.63 -5.53
N GLN A 201 32.31 6.89 -5.99
CA GLN A 201 33.67 6.95 -5.44
C GLN A 201 34.26 8.37 -5.53
N SER A 202 34.06 9.07 -6.66
CA SER A 202 34.47 10.46 -6.85
C SER A 202 33.76 11.42 -5.89
N LEU A 203 32.45 11.26 -5.68
CA LEU A 203 31.68 12.04 -4.70
C LEU A 203 32.19 11.81 -3.26
N LEU A 204 32.50 10.56 -2.89
CA LEU A 204 33.04 10.21 -1.56
C LEU A 204 34.43 10.80 -1.31
N ALA A 205 35.30 10.77 -2.33
CA ALA A 205 36.65 11.35 -2.26
C ALA A 205 36.62 12.89 -2.12
N GLY A 206 35.73 13.55 -2.86
CA GLY A 206 35.62 15.01 -2.89
C GLY A 206 36.76 15.69 -3.65
N ASN A 207 36.68 17.03 -3.77
CA ASN A 207 37.60 17.84 -4.58
C ASN A 207 37.99 19.17 -3.89
N GLY A 208 37.86 19.25 -2.56
CA GLY A 208 38.11 20.48 -1.79
C GLY A 208 37.02 21.55 -1.95
N ARG A 209 35.82 21.21 -2.43
CA ARG A 209 34.66 22.10 -2.55
C ARG A 209 33.40 21.41 -2.00
N HIS A 210 32.33 22.19 -1.84
CA HIS A 210 30.98 21.65 -1.62
C HIS A 210 30.63 20.67 -2.75
N SER A 211 29.90 19.60 -2.42
CA SER A 211 29.45 18.64 -3.42
C SER A 211 28.56 19.30 -4.47
N PRO A 212 28.54 18.80 -5.72
CA PRO A 212 27.54 19.23 -6.68
C PRO A 212 26.14 18.81 -6.23
N LEU A 213 25.14 19.59 -6.61
CA LEU A 213 23.75 19.17 -6.66
C LEU A 213 23.61 17.96 -7.60
N ILE A 214 23.09 16.84 -7.10
CA ILE A 214 22.93 15.59 -7.87
C ILE A 214 21.47 15.22 -8.16
N GLY A 215 20.49 15.75 -7.42
CA GLY A 215 19.07 15.46 -7.64
C GLY A 215 18.13 16.27 -6.74
N TYR A 216 16.85 15.91 -6.76
CA TYR A 216 15.80 16.41 -5.87
C TYR A 216 14.95 15.25 -5.33
N ALA A 217 14.53 15.36 -4.07
CA ALA A 217 13.52 14.48 -3.50
C ALA A 217 12.11 14.94 -3.91
N LEU A 218 11.10 14.07 -3.81
CA LEU A 218 9.71 14.40 -4.21
C LEU A 218 9.01 15.43 -3.30
N ASP A 219 9.63 15.83 -2.18
CA ASP A 219 9.23 16.99 -1.38
C ASP A 219 9.79 18.33 -1.91
N GLY A 220 10.60 18.28 -2.98
CA GLY A 220 11.20 19.43 -3.65
C GLY A 220 12.52 19.91 -3.06
N PHE A 221 13.05 19.27 -2.00
CA PHE A 221 14.35 19.66 -1.46
C PHE A 221 15.54 19.03 -2.24
N PRO A 222 16.64 19.76 -2.43
CA PRO A 222 17.80 19.31 -3.20
C PRO A 222 18.59 18.20 -2.51
N ILE A 223 19.27 17.38 -3.32
CA ILE A 223 20.11 16.25 -2.90
C ILE A 223 21.55 16.48 -3.39
N TYR A 224 22.53 16.32 -2.50
CA TYR A 224 23.96 16.54 -2.74
C TYR A 224 24.81 15.29 -2.48
N GLY A 225 26.06 15.32 -2.96
CA GLY A 225 27.13 14.46 -2.46
C GLY A 225 27.47 14.71 -0.98
N PRO A 226 28.50 14.04 -0.42
CA PRO A 226 28.69 13.91 1.03
C PRO A 226 29.41 15.11 1.68
N TRP A 227 29.95 16.03 0.89
CA TRP A 227 30.67 17.22 1.35
C TRP A 227 29.77 18.46 1.31
N GLY A 228 29.68 19.19 2.43
CA GLY A 228 28.93 20.44 2.54
C GLY A 228 29.51 21.41 3.58
N PHE A 229 28.85 22.55 3.80
CA PHE A 229 29.31 23.57 4.74
C PHE A 229 28.75 23.37 6.17
N ASP A 230 29.62 23.46 7.17
CA ASP A 230 29.23 23.52 8.59
C ASP A 230 28.68 24.91 8.99
N ALA A 231 28.31 25.06 10.27
CA ALA A 231 27.73 26.30 10.79
C ALA A 231 28.70 27.51 10.76
N ALA A 232 30.01 27.28 10.65
CA ALA A 232 31.03 28.32 10.48
C ALA A 232 31.41 28.54 9.00
N GLY A 233 30.77 27.83 8.06
CA GLY A 233 31.13 27.84 6.64
C GLY A 233 32.30 26.93 6.28
N GLY A 234 32.82 26.14 7.22
CA GLY A 234 33.89 25.18 6.98
C GLY A 234 33.41 24.00 6.13
N LEU A 235 34.19 23.61 5.12
CA LEU A 235 33.88 22.43 4.30
C LEU A 235 34.13 21.15 5.11
N ARG A 236 33.11 20.30 5.24
CA ARG A 236 33.20 19.00 5.94
C ARG A 236 32.46 17.91 5.17
N ARG A 237 32.87 16.66 5.36
CA ARG A 237 32.11 15.48 4.95
C ARG A 237 31.12 15.12 6.05
N PHE A 238 29.84 14.95 5.71
CA PHE A 238 28.77 14.72 6.67
C PHE A 238 28.56 13.22 6.95
N ARG A 239 28.38 12.91 8.24
CA ARG A 239 28.13 11.56 8.75
C ARG A 239 26.64 11.34 8.98
N SER A 240 26.15 10.13 8.74
CA SER A 240 24.76 9.77 9.06
C SER A 240 24.47 9.91 10.56
N GLY A 241 23.29 10.42 10.91
CA GLY A 241 22.74 10.35 12.27
C GLY A 241 22.17 8.98 12.63
N HIS A 242 22.16 8.03 11.70
CA HIS A 242 21.68 6.66 11.91
C HIS A 242 22.79 5.70 12.32
N ARG A 243 22.45 4.71 13.14
CA ARG A 243 23.33 3.59 13.51
C ARG A 243 22.58 2.26 13.50
N LEU A 244 23.31 1.15 13.56
CA LEU A 244 22.73 -0.16 13.84
C LEU A 244 22.20 -0.20 15.28
N ARG A 245 20.99 -0.75 15.43
CA ARG A 245 20.34 -1.06 16.71
C ARG A 245 21.06 -2.24 17.37
N PRO A 246 21.20 -2.28 18.72
CA PRO A 246 21.86 -3.38 19.44
C PRO A 246 20.94 -4.61 19.55
N LEU A 247 20.61 -5.23 18.41
CA LEU A 247 19.62 -6.30 18.29
C LEU A 247 20.22 -7.70 18.49
N VAL A 248 19.46 -8.55 19.19
CA VAL A 248 19.63 -10.02 19.20
C VAL A 248 18.49 -10.70 18.42
N LYS A 249 17.30 -10.10 18.44
CA LYS A 249 16.08 -10.52 17.74
C LYS A 249 15.54 -9.38 16.85
N ARG A 250 14.60 -9.74 15.98
CA ARG A 250 13.85 -8.83 15.10
C ARG A 250 12.35 -8.88 15.43
N ASP A 251 12.05 -8.55 16.68
CA ASP A 251 10.74 -8.62 17.34
C ASP A 251 10.14 -7.24 17.69
N VAL A 252 10.91 -6.16 17.47
CA VAL A 252 10.48 -4.77 17.68
C VAL A 252 10.97 -3.89 16.53
N LEU A 253 10.08 -3.10 15.92
CA LEU A 253 10.42 -2.13 14.86
C LEU A 253 11.20 -0.91 15.42
N PRO A 254 11.88 -0.10 14.58
CA PRO A 254 12.63 1.08 15.02
C PRO A 254 11.81 2.13 15.79
N ASP A 255 10.49 2.16 15.61
CA ASP A 255 9.57 3.07 16.30
C ASP A 255 9.08 2.55 17.67
N GLY A 256 9.58 1.39 18.12
CA GLY A 256 9.17 0.74 19.36
C GLY A 256 7.97 -0.21 19.24
N THR A 257 7.36 -0.35 18.06
CA THR A 257 6.23 -1.29 17.85
C THR A 257 6.70 -2.73 18.04
N SER A 258 6.19 -3.40 19.08
CA SER A 258 6.41 -4.83 19.31
C SER A 258 5.57 -5.67 18.34
N LEU A 259 6.17 -6.71 17.77
CA LEU A 259 5.56 -7.57 16.77
C LEU A 259 4.95 -8.84 17.38
N GLY A 260 4.08 -9.51 16.61
CA GLY A 260 3.65 -10.89 16.87
C GLY A 260 4.64 -11.93 16.30
N PRO A 261 4.63 -13.20 16.76
CA PRO A 261 5.52 -14.24 16.23
C PRO A 261 5.30 -14.59 14.73
N SER A 262 4.16 -14.20 14.18
CA SER A 262 3.88 -14.18 12.74
C SER A 262 4.76 -13.19 11.98
N GLN A 263 5.09 -12.06 12.61
CA GLN A 263 5.72 -10.86 12.04
C GLN A 263 7.23 -10.72 12.35
N GLU A 264 7.80 -11.58 13.20
CA GLU A 264 9.23 -11.50 13.56
C GLU A 264 10.14 -11.71 12.33
N GLY A 265 11.14 -10.83 12.20
CA GLY A 265 12.23 -10.97 11.26
C GLY A 265 13.18 -12.11 11.67
N PRO A 266 14.16 -12.48 10.82
CA PRO A 266 15.09 -13.55 11.16
C PRO A 266 15.97 -13.16 12.35
N PRO A 267 16.38 -14.12 13.21
CA PRO A 267 17.28 -13.82 14.32
C PRO A 267 18.63 -13.28 13.81
N VAL A 268 19.23 -12.37 14.57
CA VAL A 268 20.54 -11.78 14.23
C VAL A 268 21.58 -12.90 14.28
N SER A 269 22.22 -13.16 13.14
CA SER A 269 22.98 -14.38 12.90
C SER A 269 24.04 -14.18 11.82
N ALA A 270 24.91 -15.17 11.59
CA ALA A 270 25.88 -15.13 10.50
C ALA A 270 25.24 -15.14 9.09
N LEU A 271 23.99 -15.61 8.98
CA LEU A 271 23.20 -15.59 7.73
C LEU A 271 22.42 -14.29 7.56
N TYR A 272 21.94 -13.71 8.66
CA TYR A 272 21.18 -12.44 8.70
C TYR A 272 21.80 -11.47 9.72
N PRO A 273 23.02 -10.93 9.48
CA PRO A 273 23.71 -10.02 10.39
C PRO A 273 22.93 -8.71 10.58
N ALA A 274 23.24 -7.96 11.63
CA ALA A 274 22.65 -6.63 11.82
C ALA A 274 23.10 -5.69 10.68
N GLY A 275 22.15 -4.99 10.08
CA GLY A 275 22.34 -4.19 8.86
C GLY A 275 21.93 -4.92 7.57
N THR A 276 21.32 -6.11 7.68
CA THR A 276 20.69 -6.78 6.52
C THR A 276 19.38 -6.10 6.14
N PHE A 277 18.66 -5.56 7.12
CA PHE A 277 17.36 -4.92 6.93
C PHE A 277 17.42 -3.43 7.29
N VAL A 278 16.61 -2.60 6.64
CA VAL A 278 16.56 -1.16 6.96
C VAL A 278 16.02 -0.92 8.38
N GLU A 279 15.21 -1.83 8.89
CA GLU A 279 14.67 -1.84 10.25
C GLU A 279 15.69 -2.30 11.31
N ASP A 280 16.89 -2.71 10.91
CA ASP A 280 18.05 -2.89 11.82
C ASP A 280 18.66 -1.55 12.25
N TYR A 281 18.31 -0.43 11.60
CA TYR A 281 18.84 0.90 11.89
C TYR A 281 17.91 1.75 12.75
N GLU A 282 18.48 2.65 13.54
CA GLU A 282 17.79 3.70 14.30
C GLU A 282 18.46 5.06 14.08
N PHE A 283 17.68 6.14 14.07
CA PHE A 283 18.22 7.50 14.19
C PHE A 283 18.58 7.80 15.64
N VAL A 284 19.73 8.45 15.87
CA VAL A 284 20.15 8.92 17.19
C VAL A 284 20.54 10.39 17.12
N PRO A 285 19.79 11.30 17.76
CA PRO A 285 20.11 12.72 17.79
C PRO A 285 21.56 13.00 18.20
N GLY A 286 22.30 13.69 17.34
CA GLY A 286 23.70 14.07 17.58
C GLY A 286 24.76 12.98 17.33
N ALA A 287 24.40 11.78 16.86
CA ALA A 287 25.38 10.75 16.50
C ALA A 287 26.20 11.11 15.24
N GLY A 288 25.59 11.84 14.30
CA GLY A 288 26.17 12.28 13.03
C GLY A 288 26.08 13.79 12.81
N ASP A 289 26.19 14.19 11.55
CA ASP A 289 26.06 15.59 11.08
C ASP A 289 24.75 15.82 10.30
N LEU A 290 23.92 14.78 10.16
CA LEU A 290 22.62 14.74 9.46
C LEU A 290 21.50 14.28 10.41
N ASP A 291 20.26 14.64 10.09
CA ASP A 291 19.05 14.39 10.89
C ASP A 291 18.33 13.05 10.56
N GLU A 292 17.13 12.84 11.13
CA GLU A 292 16.28 11.66 10.90
C GLU A 292 15.82 11.50 9.44
N HIS A 293 15.82 12.58 8.68
CA HIS A 293 15.49 12.61 7.26
C HIS A 293 16.72 12.38 6.36
N ASN A 294 17.91 12.32 6.96
CA ASN A 294 19.21 12.28 6.28
C ASN A 294 19.55 13.54 5.47
N GLY A 295 19.17 14.69 6.03
CA GLY A 295 19.61 15.97 5.54
C GLY A 295 19.95 16.92 6.67
N ARG A 296 19.93 18.21 6.36
CA ARG A 296 20.09 19.30 7.32
C ARG A 296 19.79 20.65 6.67
N LEU A 297 19.57 21.65 7.52
CA LEU A 297 19.65 23.05 7.12
C LEU A 297 21.12 23.46 6.90
N GLY A 298 21.36 24.25 5.85
CA GLY A 298 22.69 24.76 5.51
C GLY A 298 22.69 25.64 4.26
N LYS A 299 23.79 26.35 4.04
CA LYS A 299 24.06 27.06 2.77
C LYS A 299 24.68 26.11 1.76
N THR A 300 24.32 26.27 0.49
CA THR A 300 24.91 25.53 -0.64
C THR A 300 25.28 26.50 -1.76
N PRO A 301 26.04 26.09 -2.80
CA PRO A 301 26.38 26.95 -3.93
C PRO A 301 25.15 27.50 -4.68
N GLU A 302 24.10 26.68 -4.79
CA GLU A 302 22.84 27.02 -5.47
C GLU A 302 21.85 27.74 -4.55
N TYR A 303 21.96 27.57 -3.23
CA TYR A 303 21.11 28.19 -2.21
C TYR A 303 21.95 28.96 -1.17
N PRO A 304 22.52 30.13 -1.54
CA PRO A 304 23.47 30.88 -0.70
C PRO A 304 22.84 31.55 0.54
N GLN A 305 21.51 31.76 0.52
CA GLN A 305 20.75 32.21 1.70
C GLN A 305 20.47 31.07 2.70
N GLY A 306 20.66 29.82 2.27
CA GLY A 306 20.32 28.62 3.02
C GLY A 306 19.10 27.90 2.47
N THR A 307 19.09 26.58 2.60
CA THR A 307 17.95 25.71 2.36
C THR A 307 18.02 24.49 3.29
N TYR A 308 17.00 23.65 3.29
CA TYR A 308 17.17 22.26 3.74
C TYR A 308 17.65 21.42 2.55
N ALA A 309 18.59 20.50 2.80
CA ALA A 309 19.12 19.64 1.75
C ALA A 309 19.43 18.23 2.28
N TYR A 310 19.23 17.23 1.44
CA TYR A 310 19.64 15.85 1.65
C TYR A 310 21.08 15.64 1.17
N PHE A 311 21.83 14.73 1.80
CA PHE A 311 23.25 14.51 1.50
C PHE A 311 23.60 13.03 1.41
N LEU A 312 24.55 12.68 0.53
CA LEU A 312 25.14 11.33 0.53
C LEU A 312 25.78 11.05 1.89
N ALA A 313 25.21 10.13 2.65
CA ALA A 313 25.60 9.92 4.05
C ALA A 313 26.83 9.04 4.17
N THR A 314 27.73 9.37 5.10
CA THR A 314 28.94 8.58 5.37
C THR A 314 29.06 8.07 6.80
N ASP A 315 29.90 7.05 7.00
CA ASP A 315 30.36 6.63 8.33
C ASP A 315 31.61 7.44 8.77
N ALA A 316 32.13 7.15 9.97
CA ALA A 316 33.34 7.81 10.48
C ALA A 316 34.60 7.56 9.61
N ALA A 317 34.65 6.48 8.82
CA ALA A 317 35.74 6.20 7.88
C ALA A 317 35.57 6.94 6.54
N GLY A 318 34.35 7.36 6.20
CA GLY A 318 34.01 7.98 4.91
C GLY A 318 33.42 7.03 3.88
N ARG A 319 33.05 5.82 4.28
CA ARG A 319 32.28 4.89 3.46
C ARG A 319 30.82 5.33 3.46
N MET A 320 30.05 4.93 2.46
CA MET A 320 28.59 5.09 2.46
C MET A 320 27.94 4.47 3.72
N ALA A 321 26.95 5.15 4.28
CA ALA A 321 26.17 4.68 5.42
C ALA A 321 24.67 4.87 5.22
N TYR A 322 23.85 3.99 5.79
CA TYR A 322 22.38 4.11 5.79
C TYR A 322 21.93 5.47 6.37
N PRO A 323 20.86 6.10 5.84
CA PRO A 323 19.99 5.70 4.71
C PRO A 323 20.49 6.19 3.34
N TYR A 324 21.78 6.51 3.24
CA TYR A 324 22.51 6.88 2.03
C TYR A 324 22.11 8.22 1.38
N LEU A 325 20.84 8.49 1.07
CA LEU A 325 20.42 9.76 0.45
C LEU A 325 19.19 10.38 1.13
N VAL A 326 18.05 9.69 1.13
CA VAL A 326 16.80 10.15 1.78
C VAL A 326 16.37 9.11 2.81
N GLY A 327 15.98 9.56 4.01
CA GLY A 327 15.57 8.68 5.10
C GLY A 327 14.21 7.99 4.90
N GLY A 328 13.74 7.31 5.95
CA GLY A 328 12.42 6.66 5.97
C GLY A 328 11.24 7.64 5.87
N HIS A 329 11.49 8.95 6.01
CA HIS A 329 10.50 10.01 5.85
C HIS A 329 11.12 11.25 5.19
N TYR A 330 10.33 11.98 4.42
CA TYR A 330 10.66 13.31 3.92
C TYR A 330 10.58 14.37 5.03
N TYR A 331 11.46 15.36 4.94
CA TYR A 331 11.42 16.59 5.73
C TYR A 331 10.32 17.55 5.24
N GLY A 332 10.08 17.59 3.92
CA GLY A 332 9.14 18.50 3.30
C GLY A 332 7.74 17.93 3.04
N GLU A 333 6.84 18.82 2.64
CA GLU A 333 5.51 18.48 2.14
C GLU A 333 5.62 17.91 0.72
N VAL A 334 5.53 16.59 0.58
CA VAL A 334 5.29 15.97 -0.73
C VAL A 334 3.94 16.46 -1.23
N ARG A 335 3.93 17.18 -2.36
CA ARG A 335 2.69 17.59 -3.03
C ARG A 335 1.87 16.36 -3.41
N ARG A 336 0.72 16.24 -2.75
CA ARG A 336 -0.38 15.36 -3.12
C ARG A 336 -1.62 16.23 -3.09
N GLU A 337 -2.55 16.03 -4.01
CA GLU A 337 -3.92 16.41 -3.68
C GLU A 337 -4.33 15.53 -2.50
N PRO A 338 -4.83 16.09 -1.37
CA PRO A 338 -5.53 15.28 -0.39
C PRO A 338 -6.67 14.56 -1.13
N PRO A 339 -6.99 13.28 -0.82
CA PRO A 339 -8.17 12.65 -1.39
C PRO A 339 -9.37 13.56 -1.12
N SER A 340 -9.95 14.09 -2.20
CA SER A 340 -10.74 15.34 -2.16
C SER A 340 -11.86 15.21 -1.14
N GLN A 341 -11.74 15.93 -0.01
CA GLN A 341 -12.35 15.49 1.26
C GLN A 341 -13.87 15.32 1.15
N GLY A 342 -14.28 14.08 0.88
CA GLY A 342 -15.67 13.69 0.85
C GLY A 342 -16.13 13.19 2.20
N GLN A 343 -17.25 12.48 2.17
CA GLN A 343 -17.92 12.04 3.38
C GLN A 343 -17.04 11.05 4.15
N SER A 344 -16.42 11.50 5.24
CA SER A 344 -15.82 10.58 6.20
C SER A 344 -16.93 9.78 6.87
N ALA A 345 -16.87 8.46 6.72
CA ALA A 345 -17.84 7.54 7.31
C ALA A 345 -17.10 6.58 8.23
N THR A 346 -17.65 6.34 9.43
CA THR A 346 -17.25 5.25 10.33
C THR A 346 -18.43 4.98 11.26
N ILE A 347 -18.95 3.75 11.28
CA ILE A 347 -20.02 3.34 12.20
C ILE A 347 -19.47 2.49 13.35
N GLN A 348 -18.39 1.74 13.09
CA GLN A 348 -17.74 0.89 14.08
C GLN A 348 -16.30 0.60 13.64
N GLY A 349 -15.34 0.72 14.56
CA GLY A 349 -13.92 0.40 14.35
C GLY A 349 -12.99 1.62 14.29
N PRO A 350 -11.65 1.40 14.39
CA PRO A 350 -10.60 2.43 14.35
C PRO A 350 -10.11 2.74 12.92
N ILE A 351 -10.82 2.26 11.89
CA ILE A 351 -10.52 2.57 10.49
C ILE A 351 -11.41 3.71 10.02
N THR A 352 -10.80 4.78 9.53
CA THR A 352 -11.51 5.87 8.84
C THR A 352 -11.62 5.55 7.35
N LEU A 353 -12.83 5.68 6.77
CA LEU A 353 -13.06 5.65 5.32
C LEU A 353 -13.27 7.08 4.79
N TRP A 354 -12.66 7.38 3.64
CA TRP A 354 -12.96 8.52 2.77
C TRP A 354 -13.36 8.05 1.37
N THR A 355 -14.26 8.80 0.75
CA THR A 355 -14.69 8.66 -0.65
C THR A 355 -14.70 10.05 -1.30
N SER A 356 -15.12 10.13 -2.57
CA SER A 356 -15.48 11.40 -3.22
C SER A 356 -16.59 12.15 -2.44
N PRO A 357 -16.71 13.49 -2.56
CA PRO A 357 -17.75 14.28 -1.87
C PRO A 357 -19.20 14.06 -2.32
N SER A 358 -19.43 13.30 -3.39
CA SER A 358 -20.75 12.95 -3.91
C SER A 358 -20.65 11.68 -4.75
N PRO A 359 -20.40 10.53 -4.10
CA PRO A 359 -20.04 9.30 -4.79
C PRO A 359 -21.24 8.76 -5.58
N SER A 360 -20.98 8.17 -6.75
CA SER A 360 -22.04 7.81 -7.70
C SER A 360 -21.78 6.45 -8.36
N ALA A 361 -22.85 5.67 -8.49
CA ALA A 361 -22.86 4.44 -9.26
C ALA A 361 -22.55 4.69 -10.74
N GLY A 362 -22.15 3.62 -11.43
CA GLY A 362 -21.78 3.62 -12.84
C GLY A 362 -20.35 4.12 -13.12
N GLN A 363 -19.66 4.75 -12.17
CA GLN A 363 -18.25 5.17 -12.28
C GLN A 363 -17.34 4.51 -11.22
N PRO A 364 -16.01 4.47 -11.43
CA PRO A 364 -15.09 4.00 -10.40
C PRO A 364 -15.05 5.02 -9.26
N GLU A 365 -15.43 4.58 -8.06
CA GLU A 365 -15.32 5.34 -6.82
C GLU A 365 -14.02 4.95 -6.11
N GLN A 366 -13.28 5.94 -5.61
CA GLN A 366 -11.99 5.72 -4.94
C GLN A 366 -12.21 5.56 -3.43
N LEU A 367 -12.25 4.32 -2.96
CA LEU A 367 -12.37 4.00 -1.53
C LEU A 367 -10.98 4.08 -0.90
N THR A 368 -10.83 4.93 0.12
CA THR A 368 -9.54 5.18 0.80
C THR A 368 -9.69 5.01 2.31
N PHE A 369 -8.82 4.23 2.93
CA PHE A 369 -8.89 3.82 4.33
C PHE A 369 -7.62 4.22 5.09
N ALA A 370 -7.73 4.64 6.35
CA ALA A 370 -6.60 4.68 7.27
C ALA A 370 -6.93 3.84 8.51
N ILE A 371 -6.06 2.88 8.83
CA ILE A 371 -6.10 2.16 10.10
C ILE A 371 -5.35 3.00 11.14
N THR A 372 -5.92 3.20 12.33
CA THR A 372 -5.24 3.88 13.45
C THR A 372 -5.11 2.99 14.68
N ASN A 373 -4.04 3.17 15.45
CA ASN A 373 -3.88 2.52 16.75
C ASN A 373 -4.58 3.35 17.86
N SER A 374 -4.60 2.83 19.09
CA SER A 374 -5.20 3.51 20.27
C SER A 374 -4.52 4.82 20.68
N GLN A 375 -3.40 5.19 20.05
CA GLN A 375 -2.69 6.46 20.23
C GLN A 375 -2.93 7.43 19.04
N GLY A 376 -3.77 7.05 18.07
CA GLY A 376 -4.06 7.85 16.87
C GLY A 376 -3.01 7.78 15.76
N LYS A 377 -1.94 6.98 15.93
CA LYS A 377 -0.91 6.77 14.89
C LYS A 377 -1.46 5.88 13.78
N ARG A 378 -1.15 6.19 12.51
CA ARG A 378 -1.49 5.33 11.36
C ARG A 378 -0.77 3.98 11.47
N VAL A 379 -1.46 2.91 11.10
CA VAL A 379 -0.94 1.53 11.10
C VAL A 379 -0.68 1.10 9.66
N ARG A 380 0.57 1.27 9.23
CA ARG A 380 1.05 0.95 7.87
C ARG A 380 1.03 -0.55 7.57
N PHE A 381 1.15 -1.40 8.59
CA PHE A 381 1.30 -2.85 8.46
C PHE A 381 0.36 -3.61 9.42
N PRO A 382 -0.93 -3.80 9.07
CA PRO A 382 -1.74 -4.87 9.66
C PRO A 382 -1.12 -6.24 9.32
N GLU A 383 -1.42 -7.26 10.12
CA GLU A 383 -1.02 -8.64 9.79
C GLU A 383 -1.71 -9.09 8.50
N ARG A 384 -0.93 -9.62 7.56
CA ARG A 384 -1.49 -10.24 6.35
C ARG A 384 -2.27 -11.50 6.73
N VAL A 385 -3.56 -11.47 6.45
CA VAL A 385 -4.47 -12.61 6.49
C VAL A 385 -4.83 -12.90 5.03
N HIS A 386 -4.83 -14.17 4.61
CA HIS A 386 -5.09 -14.58 3.22
C HIS A 386 -4.41 -13.64 2.18
N GLU A 387 -3.08 -13.56 2.29
CA GLU A 387 -2.15 -12.77 1.45
C GLU A 387 -2.36 -11.24 1.46
N LYS A 388 -3.43 -10.70 2.07
CA LYS A 388 -3.84 -9.28 1.98
C LYS A 388 -3.84 -8.57 3.33
N PRO A 389 -3.62 -7.24 3.37
CA PRO A 389 -3.65 -6.44 4.60
C PRO A 389 -5.08 -6.08 5.05
N ILE A 390 -6.02 -5.98 4.09
CA ILE A 390 -7.44 -5.69 4.31
C ILE A 390 -8.25 -6.51 3.30
N HIS A 391 -9.26 -7.22 3.78
CA HIS A 391 -10.36 -7.74 2.98
C HIS A 391 -11.53 -6.77 3.07
N LEU A 392 -11.84 -6.08 1.97
CA LEU A 392 -12.97 -5.18 1.88
C LEU A 392 -14.14 -5.88 1.18
N LEU A 393 -15.23 -6.06 1.91
CA LEU A 393 -16.48 -6.54 1.36
C LEU A 393 -17.42 -5.36 1.11
N VAL A 394 -17.95 -5.29 -0.09
CA VAL A 394 -18.91 -4.28 -0.55
C VAL A 394 -20.23 -5.01 -0.80
N VAL A 395 -21.29 -4.65 -0.08
CA VAL A 395 -22.56 -5.39 -0.11
C VAL A 395 -23.74 -4.42 -0.14
N SER A 396 -24.69 -4.59 -1.07
CA SER A 396 -25.91 -3.75 -1.07
C SER A 396 -26.73 -3.97 0.21
N LYS A 397 -27.51 -2.97 0.63
CA LYS A 397 -28.33 -3.07 1.86
C LYS A 397 -29.39 -4.19 1.82
N ASP A 398 -29.79 -4.66 0.63
CA ASP A 398 -30.66 -5.83 0.43
C ASP A 398 -29.90 -7.18 0.29
N LEU A 399 -28.57 -7.15 0.45
CA LEU A 399 -27.65 -8.30 0.37
C LEU A 399 -27.71 -9.07 -0.97
N ARG A 400 -27.99 -8.35 -2.06
CA ARG A 400 -28.08 -8.91 -3.42
C ARG A 400 -26.86 -8.61 -4.29
N GLU A 401 -26.26 -7.43 -4.20
CA GLU A 401 -24.96 -7.13 -4.79
C GLU A 401 -23.84 -7.40 -3.80
N PHE A 402 -22.71 -7.85 -4.33
CA PHE A 402 -21.55 -8.31 -3.56
C PHE A 402 -20.27 -8.12 -4.36
N ALA A 403 -19.24 -7.57 -3.72
CA ALA A 403 -17.86 -7.65 -4.17
C ALA A 403 -16.94 -7.88 -2.97
N HIS A 404 -15.85 -8.62 -3.21
CA HIS A 404 -14.76 -8.85 -2.26
C HIS A 404 -13.49 -8.36 -2.95
N ILE A 405 -12.89 -7.31 -2.42
CA ILE A 405 -11.79 -6.54 -3.02
C ILE A 405 -10.76 -6.16 -1.94
N HIS A 406 -9.54 -5.78 -2.35
CA HIS A 406 -8.40 -5.68 -1.43
C HIS A 406 -7.72 -4.31 -1.57
N PRO A 407 -7.94 -3.38 -0.62
CA PRO A 407 -7.22 -2.11 -0.55
C PRO A 407 -5.69 -2.29 -0.50
N GLU A 408 -4.99 -1.57 -1.37
CA GLU A 408 -3.52 -1.64 -1.48
C GLU A 408 -2.86 -0.47 -0.74
N LEU A 409 -1.74 -0.75 -0.05
CA LEU A 409 -1.02 0.23 0.76
C LEU A 409 -0.49 1.40 -0.09
N GLN A 410 -0.73 2.62 0.36
CA GLN A 410 -0.33 3.87 -0.27
C GLN A 410 0.85 4.54 0.45
N PRO A 411 1.61 5.44 -0.20
CA PRO A 411 2.79 6.08 0.41
C PRO A 411 2.53 7.08 1.55
N ASP A 412 1.31 7.23 2.04
CA ASP A 412 0.99 7.98 3.29
C ASP A 412 0.44 7.06 4.40
N ASP A 413 0.57 5.75 4.26
CA ASP A 413 0.03 4.74 5.18
C ASP A 413 -1.51 4.69 5.20
N THR A 414 -2.16 5.13 4.11
CA THR A 414 -3.54 4.75 3.77
C THR A 414 -3.56 3.46 2.93
N PHE A 415 -4.75 2.87 2.75
CA PHE A 415 -5.00 1.78 1.83
C PHE A 415 -6.11 2.20 0.85
N ALA A 416 -5.95 1.91 -0.44
CA ALA A 416 -6.86 2.42 -1.47
C ALA A 416 -7.30 1.33 -2.45
N VAL A 417 -8.56 1.40 -2.90
CA VAL A 417 -9.08 0.57 -4.01
C VAL A 417 -10.15 1.35 -4.80
N ALA A 418 -10.08 1.28 -6.13
CA ALA A 418 -11.12 1.81 -7.00
C ALA A 418 -12.19 0.73 -7.25
N HIS A 419 -13.46 1.04 -7.02
CA HIS A 419 -14.58 0.11 -7.25
C HIS A 419 -15.70 0.76 -8.05
N ARG A 420 -16.18 0.09 -9.12
CA ARG A 420 -17.33 0.56 -9.91
C ARG A 420 -18.61 -0.12 -9.41
N PHE A 421 -19.38 0.60 -8.61
CA PHE A 421 -20.71 0.17 -8.16
C PHE A 421 -21.70 0.15 -9.33
N ALA A 422 -22.53 -0.89 -9.41
CA ALA A 422 -23.49 -1.06 -10.51
C ALA A 422 -24.71 -0.14 -10.37
N HIS A 423 -25.27 -0.02 -9.16
CA HIS A 423 -26.48 0.74 -8.88
C HIS A 423 -26.27 1.76 -7.73
N GLY A 424 -27.14 2.75 -7.67
CA GLY A 424 -27.21 3.70 -6.56
C GLY A 424 -27.85 3.09 -5.32
N GLY A 425 -27.90 3.88 -4.23
CA GLY A 425 -28.53 3.50 -2.97
C GLY A 425 -27.51 3.20 -1.86
N GLN A 426 -27.92 2.39 -0.89
CA GLN A 426 -27.14 2.15 0.33
C GLN A 426 -26.34 0.84 0.29
N TYR A 427 -25.06 0.89 0.64
CA TYR A 427 -24.16 -0.26 0.70
C TYR A 427 -23.49 -0.36 2.08
N TRP A 428 -23.47 -1.56 2.64
CA TRP A 428 -22.60 -1.89 3.77
C TRP A 428 -21.20 -2.21 3.25
N LEU A 429 -20.19 -1.56 3.82
CA LEU A 429 -18.80 -1.90 3.61
C LEU A 429 -18.24 -2.50 4.90
N TYR A 430 -17.56 -3.64 4.80
CA TYR A 430 -16.88 -4.31 5.92
C TYR A 430 -15.40 -4.40 5.57
N ALA A 431 -14.56 -3.70 6.33
CA ALA A 431 -13.10 -3.84 6.25
C ALA A 431 -12.67 -4.82 7.34
N ASP A 432 -12.24 -6.00 6.93
CA ASP A 432 -11.69 -7.08 7.76
C ASP A 432 -10.16 -7.04 7.68
N TYR A 433 -9.51 -7.01 8.85
CA TYR A 433 -8.09 -6.71 9.02
C TYR A 433 -7.62 -7.24 10.39
N THR A 434 -6.32 -7.49 10.54
CA THR A 434 -5.73 -7.90 11.84
C THR A 434 -4.68 -6.89 12.27
N MET A 435 -4.82 -6.33 13.47
CA MET A 435 -3.82 -5.43 14.05
C MET A 435 -2.61 -6.23 14.57
N PRO A 436 -1.37 -5.71 14.50
CA PRO A 436 -0.17 -6.38 15.00
C PRO A 436 -0.33 -6.95 16.42
N GLY A 437 -0.22 -8.27 16.56
CA GLY A 437 -0.34 -8.97 17.83
C GLY A 437 -1.75 -9.03 18.43
N GLN A 438 -2.80 -8.78 17.64
CA GLN A 438 -4.21 -8.78 18.07
C GLN A 438 -5.05 -9.81 17.32
N ALA A 439 -6.31 -9.98 17.72
CA ALA A 439 -7.27 -10.79 16.99
C ALA A 439 -7.82 -10.05 15.74
N GLN A 440 -8.23 -10.82 14.74
CA GLN A 440 -8.95 -10.34 13.56
C GLN A 440 -10.13 -9.44 13.96
N SER A 441 -10.26 -8.31 13.26
CA SER A 441 -11.17 -7.23 13.60
C SER A 441 -11.92 -6.74 12.36
N ILE A 442 -13.17 -6.33 12.55
CA ILE A 442 -14.05 -5.86 11.46
C ILE A 442 -14.47 -4.42 11.75
N SER A 443 -14.09 -3.50 10.85
CA SER A 443 -14.62 -2.13 10.81
C SER A 443 -15.77 -2.04 9.81
N ARG A 444 -16.82 -1.28 10.13
CA ARG A 444 -18.06 -1.26 9.34
C ARG A 444 -18.52 0.15 9.00
N PHE A 445 -18.97 0.32 7.76
CA PHE A 445 -19.38 1.59 7.16
C PHE A 445 -20.70 1.44 6.41
N LEU A 446 -21.45 2.53 6.28
CA LEU A 446 -22.61 2.64 5.39
C LEU A 446 -22.32 3.73 4.37
N LEU A 447 -22.21 3.35 3.11
CA LEU A 447 -22.00 4.25 1.99
C LEU A 447 -23.35 4.54 1.30
N ASN A 448 -23.57 5.78 0.90
CA ASN A 448 -24.76 6.20 0.15
C ASN A 448 -24.33 6.68 -1.24
N LEU A 449 -24.77 6.02 -2.29
CA LEU A 449 -24.40 6.31 -3.68
C LEU A 449 -25.53 6.95 -4.45
N ARG A 450 -25.20 7.96 -5.25
CA ARG A 450 -26.12 8.53 -6.25
C ARG A 450 -26.22 7.62 -7.47
N GLY A 451 -27.26 7.83 -8.26
CA GLY A 451 -27.55 7.05 -9.48
C GLY A 451 -28.83 6.23 -9.35
N PRO A 452 -29.21 5.45 -10.38
CA PRO A 452 -30.41 4.61 -10.36
C PRO A 452 -30.29 3.49 -9.33
N GLU A 453 -31.19 3.42 -8.36
CA GLU A 453 -31.21 2.32 -7.38
C GLU A 453 -31.79 1.04 -7.98
N ARG A 454 -31.29 -0.11 -7.54
CA ARG A 454 -31.93 -1.42 -7.76
C ARG A 454 -33.28 -1.45 -7.02
N LYS A 455 -34.33 -2.00 -7.65
CA LYS A 455 -35.59 -2.31 -6.94
C LYS A 455 -35.27 -3.28 -5.77
N PRO A 456 -35.50 -2.90 -4.49
CA PRO A 456 -35.16 -3.75 -3.36
C PRO A 456 -35.92 -5.07 -3.38
N GLU A 457 -35.24 -6.16 -3.02
CA GLU A 457 -35.82 -7.50 -2.98
C GLU A 457 -35.64 -8.13 -1.61
N ALA A 458 -36.73 -8.61 -1.01
CA ALA A 458 -36.69 -9.24 0.31
C ALA A 458 -35.73 -10.44 0.33
N LEU A 459 -35.01 -10.62 1.44
CA LEU A 459 -34.14 -11.76 1.64
C LEU A 459 -34.98 -12.97 2.10
N VAL A 460 -34.98 -14.04 1.31
CA VAL A 460 -35.78 -15.26 1.56
C VAL A 460 -34.83 -16.46 1.65
N PRO A 461 -35.00 -17.39 2.63
CA PRO A 461 -34.23 -18.63 2.70
C PRO A 461 -34.35 -19.45 1.41
N ASP A 462 -33.25 -20.08 1.00
CA ASP A 462 -33.27 -20.97 -0.16
C ASP A 462 -33.93 -22.31 0.18
N THR A 463 -34.81 -22.77 -0.70
CA THR A 463 -35.35 -24.14 -0.68
C THR A 463 -34.50 -25.12 -1.48
N GLN A 464 -33.64 -24.62 -2.38
CA GLN A 464 -32.69 -25.41 -3.16
C GLN A 464 -31.25 -25.05 -2.75
N LEU A 465 -30.51 -26.06 -2.26
CA LEU A 465 -29.14 -25.91 -1.79
C LEU A 465 -28.08 -26.29 -2.83
N THR A 466 -28.52 -26.70 -4.03
CA THR A 466 -27.68 -26.76 -5.24
C THR A 466 -27.99 -25.53 -6.08
N LYS A 467 -26.96 -24.81 -6.53
CA LYS A 467 -27.09 -23.62 -7.39
C LYS A 467 -25.99 -23.61 -8.44
N SER A 468 -26.30 -23.10 -9.62
CA SER A 468 -25.31 -22.89 -10.68
C SER A 468 -25.02 -21.41 -10.92
N GLY A 469 -23.85 -21.13 -11.47
CA GLY A 469 -23.46 -19.81 -11.94
C GLY A 469 -22.03 -19.77 -12.47
N GLU A 470 -21.87 -19.13 -13.62
CA GLU A 470 -20.59 -18.77 -14.24
C GLU A 470 -19.64 -19.96 -14.55
N GLY A 471 -20.18 -21.16 -14.79
CA GLY A 471 -19.42 -22.37 -15.07
C GLY A 471 -19.27 -23.32 -13.89
N LEU A 472 -19.83 -23.00 -12.72
CA LEU A 472 -19.84 -23.85 -11.53
C LEU A 472 -21.26 -24.19 -11.07
N GLN A 473 -21.48 -25.45 -10.73
CA GLN A 473 -22.60 -25.90 -9.89
C GLN A 473 -22.09 -26.20 -8.48
N VAL A 474 -22.65 -25.55 -7.47
CA VAL A 474 -22.24 -25.69 -6.07
C VAL A 474 -23.41 -26.21 -5.23
N ARG A 475 -23.17 -27.29 -4.48
CA ARG A 475 -24.12 -27.88 -3.52
C ARG A 475 -23.65 -27.59 -2.09
N MET A 476 -24.38 -26.75 -1.37
CA MET A 476 -24.18 -26.52 0.06
C MET A 476 -24.83 -27.64 0.88
N ILE A 477 -24.04 -28.24 1.77
CA ILE A 477 -24.45 -29.23 2.76
C ILE A 477 -24.30 -28.58 4.15
N PRO A 478 -25.37 -27.98 4.68
CA PRO A 478 -25.36 -27.38 6.01
C PRO A 478 -25.43 -28.45 7.12
N PRO A 479 -25.14 -28.08 8.38
CA PRO A 479 -25.41 -28.94 9.52
C PRO A 479 -26.92 -29.14 9.71
N ALA A 480 -27.32 -30.27 10.31
CA ALA A 480 -28.73 -30.65 10.49
C ALA A 480 -29.58 -29.62 11.29
N ALA A 481 -28.94 -28.73 12.05
CA ALA A 481 -29.59 -27.54 12.61
C ALA A 481 -28.60 -26.37 12.71
N ILE A 482 -28.82 -25.31 11.92
CA ILE A 482 -28.04 -24.07 12.00
C ILE A 482 -28.53 -23.25 13.20
N ARG A 483 -27.71 -23.16 14.25
CA ARG A 483 -28.04 -22.47 15.51
C ARG A 483 -26.95 -21.48 15.92
N SER A 484 -27.35 -20.40 16.58
CA SER A 484 -26.42 -19.41 17.14
C SER A 484 -25.68 -19.91 18.40
N GLY A 485 -24.43 -19.49 18.61
CA GLY A 485 -23.66 -19.76 19.83
C GLY A 485 -22.95 -21.11 19.89
N GLN A 486 -22.66 -21.71 18.72
CA GLN A 486 -21.92 -22.96 18.54
C GLN A 486 -21.13 -22.88 17.23
N ASP A 487 -19.94 -23.51 17.17
CA ASP A 487 -19.23 -23.77 15.90
C ASP A 487 -20.02 -24.79 15.05
N LEU A 488 -19.98 -24.62 13.73
CA LEU A 488 -20.76 -25.39 12.74
C LEU A 488 -19.94 -25.67 11.47
N SER A 489 -19.93 -26.93 11.05
CA SER A 489 -19.35 -27.37 9.78
C SER A 489 -20.33 -27.17 8.62
N PHE A 490 -19.87 -26.55 7.53
CA PHE A 490 -20.57 -26.43 6.25
C PHE A 490 -19.68 -27.00 5.15
N ARG A 491 -20.19 -27.98 4.40
CA ARG A 491 -19.49 -28.57 3.25
C ARG A 491 -20.08 -28.04 1.95
N PHE A 492 -19.24 -27.67 1.00
CA PHE A 492 -19.62 -27.28 -0.36
C PHE A 492 -19.01 -28.28 -1.33
N GLU A 493 -19.86 -28.96 -2.10
CA GLU A 493 -19.44 -29.78 -3.24
C GLU A 493 -19.54 -28.95 -4.51
N VAL A 494 -18.56 -29.11 -5.40
CA VAL A 494 -18.38 -28.29 -6.60
C VAL A 494 -18.29 -29.20 -7.82
N ALA A 495 -19.16 -28.93 -8.77
CA ALA A 495 -19.22 -29.57 -10.08
C ALA A 495 -19.17 -28.52 -11.18
N ASP A 496 -18.79 -28.96 -12.37
CA ASP A 496 -18.86 -28.20 -13.60
C ASP A 496 -20.33 -27.97 -14.01
N GLU A 497 -20.70 -26.75 -14.38
CA GLU A 497 -22.11 -26.38 -14.62
C GLU A 497 -22.75 -27.08 -15.83
N GLU A 498 -21.98 -27.35 -16.88
CA GLU A 498 -22.48 -27.94 -18.13
C GLU A 498 -22.50 -29.47 -18.08
N SER A 499 -21.42 -30.09 -17.60
CA SER A 499 -21.29 -31.56 -17.55
C SER A 499 -21.82 -32.20 -16.27
N GLY A 500 -21.98 -31.43 -15.18
CA GLY A 500 -22.32 -31.95 -13.85
C GLY A 500 -21.23 -32.82 -13.20
N ALA A 501 -20.04 -32.92 -13.82
CA ALA A 501 -18.92 -33.68 -13.28
C ALA A 501 -18.22 -32.92 -12.14
N PRO A 502 -17.69 -33.60 -11.10
CA PRO A 502 -16.90 -32.95 -10.05
C PRO A 502 -15.69 -32.21 -10.63
N VAL A 503 -15.44 -30.97 -10.19
CA VAL A 503 -14.29 -30.18 -10.68
C VAL A 503 -12.94 -30.73 -10.19
N THR A 504 -11.89 -30.52 -10.97
CA THR A 504 -10.50 -30.89 -10.65
C THR A 504 -9.49 -29.79 -11.02
N ASP A 505 -10.01 -28.59 -11.27
CA ASP A 505 -9.35 -27.47 -11.95
C ASP A 505 -9.68 -26.11 -11.29
N LEU A 506 -10.14 -26.13 -10.03
CA LEU A 506 -10.12 -24.96 -9.18
C LEU A 506 -8.68 -24.51 -8.92
N GLU A 507 -8.50 -23.20 -8.75
CA GLU A 507 -7.25 -22.51 -8.47
C GLU A 507 -7.31 -21.94 -7.04
N PRO A 508 -6.19 -21.91 -6.28
CA PRO A 508 -6.16 -21.19 -5.01
C PRO A 508 -6.30 -19.68 -5.25
N TYR A 509 -7.20 -19.04 -4.52
CA TYR A 509 -7.32 -17.58 -4.46
C TYR A 509 -6.88 -17.13 -3.07
N LEU A 510 -5.99 -16.14 -2.98
CA LEU A 510 -5.54 -15.56 -1.70
C LEU A 510 -5.04 -16.61 -0.68
N GLY A 511 -4.34 -17.63 -1.19
CA GLY A 511 -3.82 -18.74 -0.38
C GLY A 511 -4.84 -19.78 0.10
N ALA A 512 -6.08 -19.80 -0.42
CA ALA A 512 -7.09 -20.81 -0.05
C ALA A 512 -7.93 -21.30 -1.24
N TRP A 513 -8.47 -22.52 -1.16
CA TRP A 513 -9.35 -23.09 -2.20
C TRP A 513 -10.70 -22.38 -2.34
N ALA A 514 -11.18 -21.77 -1.26
CA ALA A 514 -12.42 -21.02 -1.25
C ALA A 514 -12.39 -19.93 -0.18
N HIS A 515 -13.29 -18.97 -0.28
CA HIS A 515 -13.55 -17.95 0.73
C HIS A 515 -15.04 -17.94 1.07
N VAL A 516 -15.40 -17.88 2.35
CA VAL A 516 -16.81 -17.91 2.79
C VAL A 516 -17.13 -16.65 3.59
N MET A 517 -17.99 -15.81 3.02
CA MET A 517 -18.37 -14.51 3.54
C MET A 517 -19.83 -14.57 3.95
N ILE A 518 -20.17 -14.22 5.20
CA ILE A 518 -21.54 -14.33 5.71
C ILE A 518 -21.98 -13.04 6.40
N VAL A 519 -23.13 -12.52 6.02
CA VAL A 519 -23.72 -11.28 6.54
C VAL A 519 -25.11 -11.55 7.10
N SER A 520 -25.43 -11.02 8.28
CA SER A 520 -26.80 -11.09 8.83
C SER A 520 -27.77 -10.23 8.02
N GLY A 521 -29.06 -10.60 7.95
CA GLY A 521 -30.07 -9.95 7.12
C GLY A 521 -30.33 -8.46 7.41
N ASP A 522 -29.79 -7.92 8.50
CA ASP A 522 -29.81 -6.50 8.88
C ASP A 522 -28.48 -5.76 8.60
N GLY A 523 -27.46 -6.46 8.08
CA GLY A 523 -26.11 -5.98 7.84
C GLY A 523 -25.30 -5.65 9.10
N ARG A 524 -25.67 -6.16 10.28
CA ARG A 524 -25.01 -5.83 11.56
C ARG A 524 -23.93 -6.82 11.99
N ARG A 525 -23.96 -8.06 11.52
CA ARG A 525 -22.91 -9.07 11.69
C ARG A 525 -22.28 -9.39 10.34
N PHE A 526 -20.97 -9.50 10.32
CA PHE A 526 -20.19 -10.08 9.24
C PHE A 526 -19.30 -11.18 9.81
N ILE A 527 -19.10 -12.25 9.04
CA ILE A 527 -18.20 -13.35 9.33
C ILE A 527 -17.41 -13.67 8.05
N HIS A 528 -16.08 -13.61 8.15
CA HIS A 528 -15.17 -14.27 7.21
C HIS A 528 -14.87 -15.68 7.74
N ALA A 529 -14.83 -16.67 6.87
CA ALA A 529 -14.51 -18.05 7.18
C ALA A 529 -13.85 -18.73 5.97
N HIS A 530 -13.01 -19.73 6.23
CA HIS A 530 -12.19 -20.39 5.22
C HIS A 530 -12.33 -21.92 5.30
N PRO A 531 -11.98 -22.65 4.24
CA PRO A 531 -11.88 -24.11 4.29
C PRO A 531 -10.91 -24.63 5.34
N LEU A 532 -11.07 -25.91 5.67
CA LEU A 532 -10.05 -26.73 6.32
C LEU A 532 -9.08 -27.26 5.24
N ASP A 533 -7.78 -27.10 5.46
CA ASP A 533 -6.75 -27.59 4.54
C ASP A 533 -6.36 -29.04 4.86
N ASP A 534 -7.26 -29.98 4.55
CA ASP A 534 -7.11 -31.43 4.81
C ASP A 534 -5.83 -32.06 4.20
N ALA A 535 -5.18 -31.39 3.26
CA ALA A 535 -4.00 -31.85 2.52
C ALA A 535 -2.89 -30.78 2.37
N ALA A 536 -2.78 -29.84 3.33
CA ALA A 536 -1.72 -28.82 3.36
C ALA A 536 -0.30 -29.43 3.29
N THR A 537 0.44 -29.19 2.19
CA THR A 537 1.86 -29.58 2.11
C THR A 537 2.77 -28.40 2.50
N PRO A 538 3.66 -28.56 3.50
CA PRO A 538 4.68 -27.56 3.79
C PRO A 538 5.70 -27.50 2.64
N VAL A 539 5.61 -26.46 1.80
CA VAL A 539 6.65 -26.16 0.82
C VAL A 539 7.86 -25.59 1.55
N ALA A 540 9.08 -25.94 1.11
CA ALA A 540 10.30 -25.41 1.72
C ALA A 540 10.29 -23.87 1.74
N GLU A 541 10.53 -23.28 2.91
CA GLU A 541 10.48 -21.81 3.10
C GLU A 541 11.55 -21.13 2.23
N ASP A 542 11.12 -20.46 1.16
CA ASP A 542 11.91 -19.37 0.56
C ASP A 542 11.79 -18.15 1.48
N PRO A 543 12.85 -17.72 2.17
CA PRO A 543 12.79 -16.63 3.15
C PRO A 543 12.38 -15.28 2.54
N TRP A 544 12.48 -15.14 1.22
CA TRP A 544 12.20 -13.92 0.47
C TRP A 544 10.84 -13.94 -0.24
N LYS A 545 10.00 -14.94 0.03
CA LYS A 545 8.59 -14.99 -0.38
C LYS A 545 7.71 -15.32 0.82
N HIS A 546 6.42 -15.01 0.74
CA HIS A 546 5.48 -15.63 1.66
C HIS A 546 5.46 -17.14 1.39
N SER A 547 5.62 -17.95 2.44
CA SER A 547 5.41 -19.39 2.34
C SER A 547 3.90 -19.62 2.22
N HIS A 548 3.41 -19.85 1.00
CA HIS A 548 2.11 -20.46 0.85
C HIS A 548 2.18 -21.84 1.52
N VAL A 549 1.27 -22.10 2.45
CA VAL A 549 0.69 -23.45 2.48
C VAL A 549 0.06 -23.61 1.12
N VAL A 550 0.63 -24.46 0.26
CA VAL A 550 -0.04 -24.80 -1.00
C VAL A 550 -1.20 -25.71 -0.61
N PRO A 551 -2.45 -25.27 -0.78
CA PRO A 551 -3.60 -26.15 -0.60
C PRO A 551 -3.46 -27.26 -1.65
N GLY A 552 -3.61 -28.54 -1.26
CA GLY A 552 -2.96 -29.69 -1.92
C GLY A 552 -3.35 -29.97 -3.41
N PRO A 553 -4.04 -31.08 -3.72
CA PRO A 553 -4.67 -31.24 -5.04
C PRO A 553 -5.96 -30.40 -5.12
N SER A 554 -6.32 -29.95 -6.33
CA SER A 554 -7.56 -29.19 -6.57
C SER A 554 -8.81 -30.00 -6.16
N PRO A 555 -9.66 -29.49 -5.25
CA PRO A 555 -10.72 -30.29 -4.64
C PRO A 555 -12.07 -30.09 -5.32
N SER A 556 -12.82 -31.18 -5.48
CA SER A 556 -14.26 -31.14 -5.80
C SER A 556 -15.15 -30.85 -4.59
N SER A 557 -14.59 -30.69 -3.39
CA SER A 557 -15.35 -30.30 -2.20
C SER A 557 -14.49 -29.58 -1.16
N VAL A 558 -15.01 -28.51 -0.57
CA VAL A 558 -14.39 -27.80 0.56
C VAL A 558 -15.30 -27.87 1.80
N THR A 559 -14.70 -27.91 2.99
CA THR A 559 -15.42 -27.87 4.27
C THR A 559 -14.96 -26.67 5.06
N THR A 560 -15.85 -25.78 5.49
CA THR A 560 -15.54 -24.64 6.37
C THR A 560 -16.18 -24.82 7.74
N ILE A 561 -15.59 -24.20 8.76
CA ILE A 561 -16.13 -24.17 10.13
C ILE A 561 -16.41 -22.71 10.51
N THR A 562 -17.65 -22.42 10.87
CA THR A 562 -18.13 -21.07 11.18
C THR A 562 -19.21 -21.08 12.27
N GLY A 563 -19.49 -19.94 12.90
CA GLY A 563 -20.40 -19.86 14.05
C GLY A 563 -21.03 -18.49 14.18
N PHE A 564 -22.32 -18.45 14.54
CA PHE A 564 -23.18 -17.26 14.52
C PHE A 564 -23.50 -16.75 15.91
N ASP A 565 -23.27 -15.46 16.19
CA ASP A 565 -23.59 -14.87 17.50
C ASP A 565 -25.10 -14.71 17.75
N SER A 566 -25.88 -14.62 16.66
CA SER A 566 -27.29 -14.21 16.70
C SER A 566 -28.17 -15.01 15.75
N PRO A 567 -29.42 -15.34 16.13
CA PRO A 567 -30.41 -15.89 15.21
C PRO A 567 -30.88 -14.83 14.20
N GLY A 568 -31.40 -15.28 13.06
CA GLY A 568 -31.89 -14.42 11.99
C GLY A 568 -31.61 -14.99 10.60
N LEU A 569 -32.16 -14.36 9.57
CA LEU A 569 -31.74 -14.59 8.20
C LEU A 569 -30.25 -14.23 8.05
N HIS A 570 -29.51 -15.05 7.34
CA HIS A 570 -28.12 -14.78 6.96
C HIS A 570 -27.93 -15.06 5.47
N ARG A 571 -27.11 -14.23 4.82
CA ARG A 571 -26.69 -14.36 3.43
C ARG A 571 -25.22 -14.74 3.43
N LEU A 572 -24.92 -15.91 2.87
CA LEU A 572 -23.59 -16.46 2.65
C LEU A 572 -23.23 -16.30 1.18
N TRP A 573 -21.96 -16.01 0.89
CA TRP A 573 -21.34 -16.17 -0.41
C TRP A 573 -20.15 -17.12 -0.24
N VAL A 574 -20.09 -18.18 -1.04
CA VAL A 574 -18.88 -18.99 -1.20
C VAL A 574 -18.21 -18.59 -2.51
N GLN A 575 -16.95 -18.19 -2.43
CA GLN A 575 -16.11 -17.86 -3.57
C GLN A 575 -15.14 -18.99 -3.88
N PHE A 576 -14.99 -19.29 -5.16
CA PHE A 576 -13.97 -20.17 -5.74
C PHE A 576 -13.24 -19.40 -6.86
N GLN A 577 -12.07 -19.89 -7.29
CA GLN A 577 -11.43 -19.43 -8.52
C GLN A 577 -11.26 -20.59 -9.50
N ARG A 578 -11.54 -20.34 -10.79
CA ARG A 578 -11.39 -21.29 -11.90
C ARG A 578 -11.11 -20.51 -13.18
N GLY A 579 -10.07 -20.89 -13.94
CA GLY A 579 -9.68 -20.20 -15.17
C GLY A 579 -9.28 -18.73 -14.96
N GLY A 580 -8.63 -18.40 -13.84
CA GLY A 580 -8.28 -17.03 -13.45
C GLY A 580 -9.47 -16.13 -13.05
N LYS A 581 -10.70 -16.65 -12.99
CA LYS A 581 -11.90 -15.90 -12.60
C LYS A 581 -12.38 -16.31 -11.21
N VAL A 582 -12.65 -15.32 -10.36
CA VAL A 582 -13.30 -15.51 -9.05
C VAL A 582 -14.81 -15.55 -9.23
N ILE A 583 -15.45 -16.63 -8.81
CA ILE A 583 -16.89 -16.92 -8.96
C ILE A 583 -17.51 -16.99 -7.56
N ALA A 584 -18.61 -16.27 -7.32
CA ALA A 584 -19.26 -16.18 -6.00
C ALA A 584 -20.70 -16.71 -6.01
N ILE A 585 -20.95 -17.88 -5.40
CA ILE A 585 -22.30 -18.48 -5.33
C ILE A 585 -22.99 -18.12 -4.00
N PRO A 586 -24.16 -17.45 -4.03
CA PRO A 586 -24.83 -16.97 -2.82
C PRO A 586 -25.90 -17.92 -2.28
N PHE A 587 -25.91 -18.14 -0.98
CA PHE A 587 -26.93 -18.90 -0.23
C PHE A 587 -27.60 -18.05 0.85
N THR A 588 -28.88 -18.25 1.09
CA THR A 588 -29.66 -17.63 2.17
C THR A 588 -30.21 -18.71 3.09
N PHE A 589 -30.03 -18.57 4.39
CA PHE A 589 -30.61 -19.49 5.37
C PHE A 589 -31.05 -18.79 6.66
N GLN A 590 -31.90 -19.46 7.43
CA GLN A 590 -32.36 -19.00 8.73
C GLN A 590 -31.51 -19.63 9.84
N VAL A 591 -30.76 -18.81 10.57
CA VAL A 591 -30.10 -19.23 11.82
C VAL A 591 -31.15 -19.25 12.93
N GLN A 592 -31.30 -20.41 13.59
CA GLN A 592 -32.18 -20.58 14.74
C GLN A 592 -31.52 -20.06 16.03
N LYS A 593 -32.33 -19.71 17.03
CA LYS A 593 -31.80 -19.36 18.37
C LYS A 593 -31.24 -20.64 19.02
N GLY A 594 -29.92 -20.69 19.22
CA GLY A 594 -29.30 -21.75 20.00
C GLY A 594 -29.57 -21.64 21.50
N ARG A 595 -29.07 -22.61 22.26
CA ARG A 595 -29.07 -22.53 23.73
C ARG A 595 -28.02 -21.50 24.16
N SER A 596 -28.32 -20.73 25.21
CA SER A 596 -27.30 -19.93 25.90
C SER A 596 -26.14 -20.84 26.30
N ALA A 597 -24.91 -20.44 25.99
CA ALA A 597 -23.72 -21.21 26.37
C ALA A 597 -23.74 -21.48 27.88
N ARG A 598 -23.63 -22.75 28.29
CA ARG A 598 -23.50 -23.11 29.70
C ARG A 598 -22.22 -22.45 30.23
N PRO A 599 -22.26 -21.69 31.34
CA PRO A 599 -21.04 -21.20 31.96
C PRO A 599 -20.13 -22.38 32.29
N LEU A 600 -18.92 -22.37 31.74
CA LEU A 600 -17.87 -23.29 32.17
C LEU A 600 -17.39 -22.81 33.55
N THR A 601 -17.18 -23.75 34.47
CA THR A 601 -16.86 -23.42 35.85
C THR A 601 -15.49 -22.75 35.92
N PRO A 602 -15.35 -21.53 36.48
CA PRO A 602 -14.07 -20.87 36.59
C PRO A 602 -13.08 -21.72 37.40
N THR A 603 -11.97 -22.09 36.79
CA THR A 603 -10.85 -22.71 37.50
C THR A 603 -10.05 -21.61 38.19
N ALA A 604 -10.09 -21.59 39.52
CA ALA A 604 -9.30 -20.66 40.31
C ALA A 604 -7.79 -20.82 39.99
N ASP A 605 -7.07 -19.71 39.97
CA ASP A 605 -5.62 -19.62 39.75
C ASP A 605 -5.15 -20.29 38.44
N ALA A 606 -5.90 -20.11 37.34
CA ALA A 606 -5.48 -20.43 35.98
C ALA A 606 -5.89 -19.32 35.00
N ILE A 607 -5.04 -19.02 34.02
CA ILE A 607 -5.34 -18.03 32.97
C ILE A 607 -6.22 -18.69 31.92
N ARG A 608 -7.40 -18.13 31.70
CA ARG A 608 -8.41 -18.63 30.79
C ARG A 608 -8.01 -18.42 29.33
N VAL A 609 -8.12 -19.47 28.52
CA VAL A 609 -7.92 -19.45 27.06
C VAL A 609 -9.14 -20.09 26.40
N GLU A 610 -9.99 -19.30 25.76
CA GLU A 610 -11.07 -19.85 24.94
C GLU A 610 -10.49 -20.51 23.69
N VAL A 611 -11.02 -21.68 23.33
CA VAL A 611 -10.68 -22.42 22.13
C VAL A 611 -11.89 -22.35 21.20
N THR A 612 -11.72 -21.65 20.08
CA THR A 612 -12.80 -21.30 19.14
C THR A 612 -12.36 -21.58 17.70
N ARG A 613 -13.28 -21.48 16.73
CA ARG A 613 -12.95 -21.43 15.30
C ARG A 613 -11.91 -20.38 14.89
N ALA A 614 -11.77 -19.28 15.64
CA ALA A 614 -10.77 -18.24 15.42
C ALA A 614 -9.41 -18.54 16.10
N GLY A 615 -9.27 -19.73 16.70
CA GLY A 615 -8.10 -20.15 17.43
C GLY A 615 -8.20 -19.91 18.94
N PHE A 616 -7.04 -19.72 19.56
CA PHE A 616 -6.88 -19.49 21.00
C PHE A 616 -7.10 -18.02 21.34
N SER A 617 -7.94 -17.73 22.33
CA SER A 617 -8.23 -16.36 22.77
C SER A 617 -8.11 -16.22 24.30
N PRO A 618 -7.17 -15.42 24.83
CA PRO A 618 -6.14 -14.66 24.11
C PRO A 618 -5.05 -15.55 23.50
N ALA A 619 -4.58 -15.20 22.30
CA ALA A 619 -3.47 -15.90 21.63
C ALA A 619 -2.11 -15.60 22.28
N ARG A 620 -1.87 -14.36 22.74
CA ARG A 620 -0.64 -13.96 23.43
C ARG A 620 -0.91 -13.63 24.90
N ILE A 621 -0.17 -14.26 25.80
CA ILE A 621 -0.42 -14.25 27.24
C ILE A 621 0.81 -13.71 27.97
N ALA A 622 0.66 -12.67 28.78
CA ALA A 622 1.74 -12.18 29.65
C ALA A 622 1.69 -12.85 31.02
N VAL A 623 2.82 -13.34 31.53
CA VAL A 623 2.95 -13.96 32.86
C VAL A 623 4.16 -13.40 33.62
N PRO A 624 4.13 -13.32 34.95
CA PRO A 624 5.28 -12.88 35.74
C PRO A 624 6.48 -13.83 35.56
N ALA A 625 7.64 -13.29 35.25
CA ALA A 625 8.89 -14.03 35.10
C ALA A 625 9.23 -14.81 36.40
N GLY A 626 9.83 -15.99 36.22
CA GLY A 626 10.29 -16.83 37.34
C GLY A 626 9.20 -17.52 38.15
N LYS A 627 7.92 -17.43 37.78
CA LYS A 627 6.81 -18.10 38.48
C LYS A 627 6.17 -19.21 37.63
N LEU A 628 5.73 -20.29 38.30
CA LEU A 628 4.82 -21.27 37.72
C LEU A 628 3.47 -20.60 37.39
N PHE A 629 2.82 -21.06 36.33
CA PHE A 629 1.50 -20.58 35.92
C PHE A 629 0.69 -21.72 35.28
N ARG A 630 -0.61 -21.49 35.09
CA ARG A 630 -1.53 -22.49 34.54
C ARG A 630 -2.38 -21.85 33.45
N LEU A 631 -2.63 -22.59 32.36
CA LEU A 631 -3.59 -22.20 31.33
C LEU A 631 -4.82 -23.11 31.37
N ALA A 632 -6.01 -22.53 31.35
CA ALA A 632 -7.27 -23.24 31.31
C ALA A 632 -7.89 -23.12 29.90
N PHE A 633 -7.67 -24.13 29.07
CA PHE A 633 -8.17 -24.19 27.70
C PHE A 633 -9.65 -24.63 27.70
N GLU A 634 -10.55 -23.71 27.36
CA GLU A 634 -11.99 -23.94 27.29
C GLU A 634 -12.43 -24.24 25.85
N ARG A 635 -12.62 -25.53 25.53
CA ARG A 635 -13.10 -25.95 24.20
C ARG A 635 -14.58 -26.25 24.24
N ARG A 636 -15.38 -25.38 23.63
CA ARG A 636 -16.85 -25.48 23.65
C ARG A 636 -17.36 -26.57 22.72
N ASP A 637 -17.00 -26.50 21.44
CA ASP A 637 -17.52 -27.36 20.38
C ASP A 637 -16.46 -28.31 19.81
N ALA A 638 -16.93 -29.40 19.18
CA ALA A 638 -16.06 -30.39 18.54
C ALA A 638 -15.54 -29.91 17.17
N GLU A 639 -16.28 -29.01 16.52
CA GLU A 639 -15.99 -28.50 15.19
C GLU A 639 -15.01 -27.33 15.26
N ASN A 640 -13.71 -27.60 15.44
CA ASN A 640 -12.60 -26.64 15.29
C ASN A 640 -11.25 -27.38 15.34
N CYS A 641 -10.17 -26.79 14.80
CA CYS A 641 -8.88 -27.47 14.59
C CYS A 641 -8.06 -27.74 15.86
N ALA A 642 -8.58 -27.44 17.06
CA ALA A 642 -7.90 -27.61 18.35
C ALA A 642 -8.45 -28.78 19.16
N SER A 643 -8.40 -29.98 18.58
CA SER A 643 -8.55 -31.26 19.30
C SER A 643 -7.43 -31.51 20.32
N SER A 644 -6.34 -30.77 20.25
CA SER A 644 -5.21 -30.80 21.18
C SER A 644 -4.41 -29.50 21.12
N VAL A 645 -3.66 -29.19 22.19
CA VAL A 645 -2.64 -28.15 22.27
C VAL A 645 -1.25 -28.78 22.44
N VAL A 646 -0.24 -28.18 21.82
CA VAL A 646 1.17 -28.60 21.79
C VAL A 646 2.06 -27.42 22.16
N PHE A 647 3.00 -27.64 23.08
CA PHE A 647 4.07 -26.72 23.50
C PHE A 647 5.42 -27.35 23.09
N PRO A 648 5.96 -27.01 21.89
CA PRO A 648 7.11 -27.71 21.30
C PRO A 648 8.36 -27.71 22.19
N GLU A 649 8.68 -26.58 22.81
CA GLU A 649 9.87 -26.33 23.63
C GLU A 649 9.85 -27.15 24.94
N LEU A 650 8.68 -27.61 25.36
CA LEU A 650 8.46 -28.48 26.52
C LEU A 650 8.23 -29.95 26.13
N SER A 651 8.20 -30.27 24.83
CA SER A 651 7.76 -31.58 24.29
C SER A 651 6.38 -32.03 24.83
N LEU A 652 5.51 -31.07 25.18
CA LEU A 652 4.26 -31.30 25.87
C LEU A 652 3.08 -31.22 24.89
N LYS A 653 2.25 -32.27 24.86
CA LYS A 653 0.93 -32.28 24.21
C LYS A 653 -0.16 -32.58 25.24
N LYS A 654 -1.30 -31.89 25.12
CA LYS A 654 -2.55 -32.26 25.81
C LYS A 654 -3.72 -32.22 24.84
N ASP A 655 -4.57 -33.23 24.89
CA ASP A 655 -5.81 -33.28 24.12
C ASP A 655 -6.87 -32.37 24.76
N LEU A 656 -7.77 -31.84 23.94
CA LEU A 656 -8.79 -30.86 24.31
C LEU A 656 -10.19 -31.41 23.94
N PRO A 657 -10.87 -32.10 24.86
CA PRO A 657 -12.21 -32.64 24.61
C PRO A 657 -13.24 -31.52 24.48
N ALA A 658 -14.16 -31.66 23.52
CA ALA A 658 -15.26 -30.71 23.35
C ALA A 658 -16.20 -30.69 24.57
N GLY A 659 -16.73 -29.51 24.89
CA GLY A 659 -17.58 -29.28 26.06
C GLY A 659 -16.83 -29.23 27.40
N THR A 660 -15.48 -29.13 27.40
CA THR A 660 -14.67 -29.24 28.62
C THR A 660 -13.64 -28.11 28.78
N THR A 661 -13.18 -27.93 30.01
CA THR A 661 -12.02 -27.10 30.37
C THR A 661 -10.83 -28.01 30.67
N THR A 662 -9.74 -27.89 29.92
CA THR A 662 -8.49 -28.61 30.16
C THR A 662 -7.45 -27.67 30.76
N VAL A 663 -7.00 -27.96 31.98
CA VAL A 663 -5.93 -27.20 32.65
C VAL A 663 -4.58 -27.78 32.28
N VAL A 664 -3.61 -26.90 31.98
CA VAL A 664 -2.22 -27.23 31.70
C VAL A 664 -1.32 -26.45 32.64
N ASP A 665 -0.61 -27.16 33.52
CA ASP A 665 0.43 -26.60 34.39
C ASP A 665 1.71 -26.36 33.58
N LEU A 666 2.33 -25.19 33.72
CA LEU A 666 3.48 -24.78 32.92
C LEU A 666 4.65 -24.24 33.78
N PRO A 667 5.91 -24.50 33.37
CA PRO A 667 7.09 -24.19 34.15
C PRO A 667 7.41 -22.68 34.19
N ALA A 668 8.20 -22.28 35.17
CA ALA A 668 8.65 -20.91 35.34
C ALA A 668 9.54 -20.44 34.17
N LEU A 669 9.02 -19.53 33.36
CA LEU A 669 9.76 -18.91 32.26
C LEU A 669 10.79 -17.92 32.83
N LYS A 670 12.06 -18.07 32.44
CA LYS A 670 13.15 -17.24 32.97
C LYS A 670 13.24 -15.86 32.29
N THR A 671 13.32 -15.84 30.96
CA THR A 671 13.31 -14.62 30.10
C THR A 671 12.81 -14.89 28.68
N ALA A 672 12.23 -16.06 28.41
CA ALA A 672 11.87 -16.51 27.06
C ALA A 672 10.36 -16.46 26.81
N GLU A 673 9.99 -16.33 25.53
CA GLU A 673 8.65 -16.69 25.06
C GLU A 673 8.54 -18.22 24.93
N LEU A 674 7.37 -18.77 25.29
CA LEU A 674 7.00 -20.17 25.10
C LEU A 674 5.86 -20.23 24.09
N SER A 675 6.09 -20.83 22.92
CA SER A 675 5.05 -21.00 21.92
C SER A 675 4.08 -22.13 22.27
N PHE A 676 2.86 -22.03 21.74
CA PHE A 676 1.92 -23.14 21.71
C PHE A 676 1.09 -23.12 20.42
N SER A 677 0.55 -24.28 20.05
CA SER A 677 -0.25 -24.42 18.84
C SER A 677 -1.25 -25.56 18.96
N CYS A 678 -2.24 -25.63 18.06
CA CYS A 678 -3.06 -26.83 17.96
C CYS A 678 -2.25 -28.02 17.41
N GLY A 679 -2.77 -29.24 17.54
CA GLY A 679 -2.11 -30.44 17.00
C GLY A 679 -1.73 -30.39 15.51
N MET A 680 -2.44 -29.56 14.71
CA MET A 680 -2.18 -29.32 13.28
C MET A 680 -1.35 -28.05 12.99
N LYS A 681 -0.86 -27.34 14.01
CA LYS A 681 -0.10 -26.07 13.92
C LYS A 681 -0.81 -24.89 13.24
N MET A 682 -2.10 -25.02 12.93
CA MET A 682 -2.94 -23.96 12.32
C MET A 682 -3.18 -22.82 13.31
N TYR A 683 -3.84 -23.10 14.44
CA TYR A 683 -3.99 -22.14 15.53
C TYR A 683 -2.69 -22.07 16.33
N ARG A 684 -2.26 -20.86 16.68
CA ARG A 684 -1.00 -20.59 17.39
C ARG A 684 -1.24 -19.60 18.53
N GLY A 685 -0.34 -19.62 19.50
CA GLY A 685 -0.30 -18.72 20.63
C GLY A 685 1.07 -18.70 21.28
N ALA A 686 1.25 -17.81 22.24
CA ALA A 686 2.52 -17.60 22.92
C ALA A 686 2.33 -17.12 24.36
N VAL A 687 3.20 -17.57 25.26
CA VAL A 687 3.29 -17.07 26.63
C VAL A 687 4.61 -16.32 26.82
N VAL A 688 4.52 -15.08 27.29
CA VAL A 688 5.63 -14.14 27.41
C VAL A 688 5.90 -13.85 28.89
N ALA A 689 7.12 -14.14 29.35
CA ALA A 689 7.60 -13.70 30.66
C ALA A 689 7.75 -12.17 30.71
N ARG A 690 7.31 -11.53 31.80
CA ARG A 690 7.49 -10.10 32.09
C ARG A 690 7.84 -9.87 33.56
#